data_AF-A0A932QX65-F1
#
_entry.id   AF-A0A932QX65-F1
#
_cell.length_a   1.000
_cell.length_b   1.000
_cell.length_c   1.000
_cell.angle_alpha   90.00
_cell.angle_beta   90.00
_cell.angle_gamma   90.00
#
_symmetry.space_group_name_H-M   'P 1'
#
loop_
_entity.id
_entity.type
_entity.pdbx_description
1 polymer ?
#
loop_
_entity_poly.entity_id
_entity_poly.type
_entity_poly.pdbx_seq_one_letter_code
_entity_poly.pdbx_strand_id
1 'polypeptide(L)'
;MSNKIETLKTSNQKSQWFSAIIDLSFCILLVLAIFLPIINRPWLLYDESIIPDGTYFPTPASFQEIFEILEKFGLNFNVLSSNSIYSSNYIRRTCPFSQVFWLVVNFIFQKKDPFLYHSLNLLLHLTNTGLVFFILNFCFTNCTGSNLLRRLLTIVLTSIWAIHPVTIEPVSLSTNLGANFSYMFFFAMLLDFLKNREKNNFISRIFIIPMLFMIPMLTNEYIVTLPFVLLIISFYFTYQNNALRKALLKSLQETTPYFIGFLVYLIYFLFFSNHQVSHQLVANQFLVLLERVFWLAPQIFFHFIKLLLYPRTLSIDQTLFVHLGKTIFDPYSIFCIIFFVCWLLIPLYLFLAKKRSPALFLLSWSFFFALLPYLHILMPSYTLSAERYLYASLALLVFSVGSILKNTKKFQSLTTITLLIILTLCFMRSHSRILDWKDNYSFINSTYRDSKDPLFKAIRAGMLGKVISIYEPGEKLKAEKYFIKTLKYLELAKNEALKNKSHYQNKLPAVIKSYGLDYDSLLLKIAFLETSTRCLELKQDYNIGLKILEPYIRAKDLTEPRILELYTHLLILEKKYDEAKELLLKANSIYPNLPFILTSLFELSSKYERDNVSAEKYLLTALKYYPYDTPTLLNTLNFYQEQNNPSLTAKYAYLYGLRTGSKEAYKLALSIDLNLDNLKDAKSLVGKLLRLDPNNPETLYFASKYYYKVKDFQRSLTLLKNAYSIIKNNNDSSLTAFDIAYSLITLNLSLGNKEEAISKAKEILNLAGNNLESLSKLSYLYQALGLTDYSNLCIKKLQKL
;
A
#
# COMPACT_ATOMS: atom_id res chain seq x y z
N MET A 1 -60.24 11.71 13.31
CA MET A 1 -59.81 11.26 11.96
C MET A 1 -58.32 11.50 11.71
N SER A 2 -57.71 12.60 12.17
CA SER A 2 -56.26 12.87 12.05
C SER A 2 -55.36 11.80 12.68
N ASN A 3 -55.64 11.36 13.93
CA ASN A 3 -54.86 10.31 14.59
C ASN A 3 -54.88 8.98 13.84
N LYS A 4 -56.00 8.63 13.18
CA LYS A 4 -56.14 7.40 12.39
C LYS A 4 -55.30 7.44 11.10
N ILE A 5 -55.21 8.62 10.48
CA ILE A 5 -54.41 8.88 9.27
C ILE A 5 -52.90 8.90 9.61
N GLU A 6 -52.53 9.41 10.79
CA GLU A 6 -51.16 9.43 11.27
C GLU A 6 -50.67 8.04 11.70
N THR A 7 -51.53 7.23 12.34
CA THR A 7 -51.26 5.81 12.62
C THR A 7 -51.18 4.97 11.34
N LEU A 8 -51.96 5.28 10.31
CA LEU A 8 -51.90 4.60 9.01
C LEU A 8 -50.65 5.01 8.21
N LYS A 9 -50.20 6.26 8.28
CA LYS A 9 -48.93 6.69 7.65
C LYS A 9 -47.72 6.04 8.33
N THR A 10 -47.71 6.00 9.66
CA THR A 10 -46.63 5.38 10.43
C THR A 10 -46.59 3.85 10.27
N SER A 11 -47.74 3.17 10.18
CA SER A 11 -47.78 1.71 9.91
C SER A 11 -47.31 1.37 8.50
N ASN A 12 -47.72 2.16 7.49
CA ASN A 12 -47.32 1.96 6.10
C ASN A 12 -45.83 2.26 5.88
N GLN A 13 -45.29 3.26 6.60
CA GLN A 13 -43.85 3.56 6.61
C GLN A 13 -43.06 2.44 7.29
N LYS A 14 -43.50 1.92 8.44
CA LYS A 14 -42.88 0.76 9.11
C LYS A 14 -42.85 -0.48 8.21
N SER A 15 -43.95 -0.76 7.49
CA SER A 15 -44.01 -1.89 6.54
C SER A 15 -43.01 -1.74 5.38
N GLN A 16 -42.85 -0.53 4.84
CA GLN A 16 -41.87 -0.27 3.78
C GLN A 16 -40.43 -0.45 4.26
N TRP A 17 -40.10 0.05 5.46
CA TRP A 17 -38.79 -0.17 6.08
C TRP A 17 -38.48 -1.65 6.28
N PHE A 18 -39.45 -2.42 6.79
CA PHE A 18 -39.30 -3.85 6.98
C PHE A 18 -39.04 -4.59 5.65
N SER A 19 -39.78 -4.26 4.59
CA SER A 19 -39.55 -4.85 3.27
C SER A 19 -38.18 -4.51 2.68
N ALA A 20 -37.70 -3.27 2.88
CA ALA A 20 -36.37 -2.86 2.42
C ALA A 20 -35.24 -3.57 3.17
N ILE A 21 -35.42 -3.85 4.48
CA ILE A 21 -34.46 -4.63 5.27
C ILE A 21 -34.38 -6.08 4.76
N ILE A 22 -35.53 -6.69 4.47
CA ILE A 22 -35.57 -8.04 3.87
C ILE A 22 -34.85 -8.05 2.51
N ASP A 23 -35.16 -7.09 1.65
CA ASP A 23 -34.56 -6.99 0.30
C ASP A 23 -33.04 -6.79 0.38
N LEU A 24 -32.57 -5.94 1.31
CA LEU A 24 -31.15 -5.75 1.55
C LEU A 24 -30.49 -7.02 2.11
N SER A 25 -31.19 -7.78 2.96
CA SER A 25 -30.68 -9.03 3.52
C SER A 25 -30.41 -10.06 2.42
N PHE A 26 -31.22 -10.13 1.38
CA PHE A 26 -30.95 -10.98 0.20
C PHE A 26 -29.65 -10.59 -0.51
N CYS A 27 -29.42 -9.29 -0.75
CA CYS A 27 -28.17 -8.81 -1.34
C CYS A 27 -26.96 -9.18 -0.48
N ILE A 28 -27.06 -8.98 0.84
CA ILE A 28 -26.00 -9.30 1.80
C ILE A 28 -25.70 -10.80 1.80
N LEU A 29 -26.72 -11.66 1.81
CA LEU A 29 -26.53 -13.11 1.76
C LEU A 29 -25.81 -13.57 0.49
N LEU A 30 -26.11 -12.97 -0.67
CA LEU A 30 -25.40 -13.26 -1.92
C LEU A 30 -23.93 -12.84 -1.86
N VAL A 31 -23.63 -11.68 -1.27
CA VAL A 31 -22.24 -11.23 -1.06
C VAL A 31 -21.52 -12.20 -0.12
N LEU A 32 -22.12 -12.56 1.01
CA LEU A 32 -21.53 -13.50 1.96
C LEU A 32 -21.28 -14.88 1.33
N ALA A 33 -22.19 -15.38 0.49
CA ALA A 33 -22.04 -16.67 -0.19
C ALA A 33 -20.78 -16.73 -1.07
N ILE A 34 -20.32 -15.59 -1.58
CA ILE A 34 -19.08 -15.51 -2.37
C ILE A 34 -17.89 -15.22 -1.46
N PHE A 35 -17.96 -14.17 -0.65
CA PHE A 35 -16.78 -13.58 -0.01
C PHE A 35 -16.43 -14.15 1.38
N LEU A 36 -17.34 -14.86 2.05
CA LEU A 36 -17.08 -15.43 3.38
C LEU A 36 -15.82 -16.34 3.43
N PRO A 37 -15.51 -17.16 2.40
CA PRO A 37 -14.29 -17.96 2.38
C PRO A 37 -12.98 -17.16 2.37
N ILE A 38 -13.00 -15.84 2.09
CA ILE A 38 -11.78 -15.01 2.09
C ILE A 38 -11.27 -14.75 3.51
N ILE A 39 -12.17 -14.66 4.49
CA ILE A 39 -11.83 -14.25 5.84
C ILE A 39 -10.78 -15.18 6.48
N ASN A 40 -10.81 -16.47 6.15
CA ASN A 40 -9.89 -17.47 6.71
C ASN A 40 -8.66 -17.74 5.82
N ARG A 41 -8.37 -16.87 4.84
CA ARG A 41 -7.25 -17.08 3.91
C ARG A 41 -5.95 -16.51 4.45
N PRO A 42 -4.80 -17.08 4.05
CA PRO A 42 -3.51 -16.49 4.36
C PRO A 42 -3.36 -15.15 3.62
N TRP A 43 -2.37 -14.38 4.06
CA TRP A 43 -1.91 -13.23 3.31
C TRP A 43 -1.50 -13.65 1.88
N LEU A 44 -1.74 -12.74 0.93
CA LEU A 44 -1.20 -12.86 -0.42
C LEU A 44 0.05 -12.00 -0.53
N LEU A 45 0.96 -12.33 -1.45
CA LEU A 45 2.30 -11.76 -1.61
C LEU A 45 2.32 -10.21 -1.65
N TYR A 46 1.29 -9.60 -2.23
CA TYR A 46 1.12 -8.15 -2.23
C TYR A 46 0.76 -7.59 -0.84
N ASP A 47 -0.13 -8.27 -0.11
CA ASP A 47 -0.52 -7.89 1.25
C ASP A 47 0.60 -8.17 2.25
N GLU A 48 1.33 -9.30 2.14
CA GLU A 48 2.45 -9.68 3.01
C GLU A 48 3.51 -8.59 3.09
N SER A 49 3.94 -8.12 1.92
CA SER A 49 4.96 -7.08 1.82
C SER A 49 4.54 -5.76 2.45
N ILE A 50 3.25 -5.42 2.44
CA ILE A 50 2.79 -4.09 2.87
C ILE A 50 2.36 -4.11 4.34
N ILE A 51 1.57 -5.11 4.73
CA ILE A 51 0.89 -5.16 6.03
C ILE A 51 1.79 -5.89 7.05
N PRO A 52 1.99 -7.23 7.01
CA PRO A 52 2.90 -7.94 7.91
C PRO A 52 4.31 -7.37 8.00
N ASP A 53 5.00 -7.22 6.86
CA ASP A 53 6.38 -6.71 6.84
C ASP A 53 6.44 -5.23 7.23
N GLY A 54 5.30 -4.54 7.18
CA GLY A 54 5.21 -3.15 7.58
C GLY A 54 6.03 -2.23 6.68
N THR A 55 6.13 -2.52 5.39
CA THR A 55 6.93 -1.73 4.43
C THR A 55 6.58 -0.25 4.49
N TYR A 56 5.29 0.08 4.61
CA TYR A 56 4.84 1.46 4.62
C TYR A 56 4.65 2.04 6.02
N PHE A 57 4.06 1.28 6.95
CA PHE A 57 3.65 1.81 8.25
C PHE A 57 4.15 0.94 9.42
N PRO A 58 4.67 1.56 10.50
CA PRO A 58 4.96 0.85 11.74
C PRO A 58 3.69 0.29 12.40
N THR A 59 3.87 -0.59 13.37
CA THR A 59 2.80 -1.06 14.26
C THR A 59 2.97 -0.39 15.61
N PRO A 60 2.08 0.55 15.99
CA PRO A 60 2.13 1.12 17.31
C PRO A 60 1.84 0.05 18.37
N ALA A 61 2.64 -0.01 19.43
CA ALA A 61 2.40 -0.88 20.57
C ALA A 61 1.36 -0.27 21.54
N SER A 62 1.12 1.03 21.46
CA SER A 62 0.09 1.72 22.24
C SER A 62 -0.57 2.86 21.46
N PHE A 63 -1.75 3.29 21.88
CA PHE A 63 -2.45 4.43 21.27
C PHE A 63 -1.60 5.72 21.35
N GLN A 64 -0.86 5.93 22.45
CA GLN A 64 0.03 7.08 22.61
C GLN A 64 1.18 7.07 21.60
N GLU A 65 1.65 5.90 21.22
CA GLU A 65 2.77 5.74 20.27
C GLU A 65 2.37 6.17 18.85
N ILE A 66 1.08 6.20 18.51
CA ILE A 66 0.60 6.80 17.26
C ILE A 66 1.01 8.27 17.19
N PHE A 67 0.76 9.03 18.25
CA PHE A 67 1.13 10.45 18.29
C PHE A 67 2.64 10.65 18.32
N GLU A 68 3.35 9.78 19.04
CA GLU A 68 4.82 9.79 19.10
C GLU A 68 5.43 9.54 17.71
N ILE A 69 4.93 8.57 16.96
CA ILE A 69 5.34 8.31 15.57
C ILE A 69 5.10 9.55 14.70
N LEU A 70 3.92 10.15 14.78
CA LEU A 70 3.58 11.35 14.01
C LEU A 70 4.43 12.56 14.40
N GLU A 71 4.78 12.72 15.67
CA GLU A 71 5.66 13.78 16.15
C GLU A 71 7.09 13.61 15.62
N LYS A 72 7.62 12.38 15.65
CA LYS A 72 9.02 12.12 15.29
C LYS A 72 9.27 12.05 13.80
N PHE A 73 8.33 11.49 13.04
CA PHE A 73 8.50 11.29 11.61
C PHE A 73 7.64 12.23 10.75
N GLY A 74 6.66 12.92 11.32
CA GLY A 74 5.76 13.83 10.62
C GLY A 74 4.74 13.11 9.72
N LEU A 75 3.91 13.92 9.04
CA LEU A 75 2.89 13.47 8.08
C LEU A 75 3.40 13.40 6.62
N ASN A 76 4.71 13.43 6.43
CA ASN A 76 5.36 13.50 5.11
C ASN A 76 5.87 12.13 4.63
N PHE A 77 5.12 11.05 4.88
CA PHE A 77 5.46 9.74 4.35
C PHE A 77 5.27 9.71 2.83
N ASN A 78 6.40 9.75 2.12
CA ASN A 78 6.46 9.61 0.67
C ASN A 78 6.40 8.12 0.30
N VAL A 79 5.30 7.71 -0.32
CA VAL A 79 5.20 6.39 -0.95
C VAL A 79 5.76 6.48 -2.36
N LEU A 80 6.78 5.68 -2.66
CA LEU A 80 7.22 5.43 -4.02
C LEU A 80 6.38 4.30 -4.61
N SER A 81 5.52 4.63 -5.57
CA SER A 81 4.77 3.65 -6.34
C SER A 81 5.40 3.48 -7.72
N SER A 82 5.76 2.25 -8.06
CA SER A 82 6.30 1.91 -9.38
C SER A 82 5.95 0.47 -9.74
N ASN A 83 5.99 0.17 -11.03
CA ASN A 83 5.89 -1.19 -11.53
C ASN A 83 6.81 -1.32 -12.74
N SER A 84 8.11 -1.42 -12.47
CA SER A 84 9.18 -1.32 -13.48
C SER A 84 9.02 -2.28 -14.65
N ILE A 85 8.35 -3.41 -14.44
CA ILE A 85 8.11 -4.38 -15.50
C ILE A 85 7.10 -3.83 -16.51
N TYR A 86 6.08 -3.10 -16.06
CA TYR A 86 4.94 -2.69 -16.91
C TYR A 86 4.89 -1.19 -17.20
N SER A 87 5.67 -0.40 -16.46
CA SER A 87 5.79 1.03 -16.67
C SER A 87 7.10 1.56 -16.10
N SER A 88 7.78 2.44 -16.83
CA SER A 88 8.93 3.20 -16.31
C SER A 88 8.52 4.41 -15.47
N ASN A 89 7.24 4.56 -15.16
CA ASN A 89 6.70 5.66 -14.37
C ASN A 89 6.90 5.40 -12.88
N TYR A 90 7.58 6.33 -12.20
CA TYR A 90 7.73 6.34 -10.76
C TYR A 90 6.94 7.51 -10.19
N ILE A 91 6.06 7.21 -9.25
CA ILE A 91 5.20 8.20 -8.62
C ILE A 91 5.56 8.27 -7.15
N ARG A 92 6.06 9.43 -6.72
CA ARG A 92 6.20 9.74 -5.31
C ARG A 92 5.05 10.61 -4.87
N ARG A 93 4.37 10.24 -3.78
CA ARG A 93 3.25 11.02 -3.23
C ARG A 93 3.12 10.84 -1.73
N THR A 94 2.47 11.81 -1.09
CA THR A 94 2.08 11.73 0.32
C THR A 94 0.56 11.72 0.45
N CYS A 95 0.04 10.82 1.30
CA CYS A 95 -1.37 10.77 1.65
C CYS A 95 -1.49 10.82 3.19
N PRO A 96 -1.57 12.02 3.81
CA PRO A 96 -1.48 12.19 5.26
C PRO A 96 -2.52 11.40 6.05
N PHE A 97 -3.79 11.40 5.60
CA PHE A 97 -4.84 10.64 6.28
C PHE A 97 -4.66 9.15 6.11
N SER A 98 -4.08 8.69 5.00
CA SER A 98 -3.71 7.29 4.82
C SER A 98 -2.75 6.83 5.91
N GLN A 99 -1.76 7.65 6.27
CA GLN A 99 -0.80 7.34 7.32
C GLN A 99 -1.50 7.15 8.67
N VAL A 100 -2.32 8.12 9.07
CA VAL A 100 -3.07 8.06 10.33
C VAL A 100 -4.01 6.86 10.35
N PHE A 101 -4.75 6.64 9.25
CA PHE A 101 -5.66 5.52 9.10
C PHE A 101 -4.95 4.17 9.29
N TRP A 102 -3.83 3.95 8.59
CA TRP A 102 -3.09 2.70 8.71
C TRP A 102 -2.40 2.52 10.06
N LEU A 103 -1.91 3.59 10.70
CA LEU A 103 -1.38 3.50 12.07
C LEU A 103 -2.46 3.04 13.07
N VAL A 104 -3.68 3.58 12.95
CA VAL A 104 -4.81 3.18 13.79
C VAL A 104 -5.23 1.74 13.52
N VAL A 105 -5.38 1.35 12.25
CA VAL A 105 -5.75 -0.02 11.87
C VAL A 105 -4.68 -1.01 12.37
N ASN A 106 -3.40 -0.72 12.15
CA ASN A 106 -2.30 -1.58 12.60
C ASN A 106 -2.23 -1.66 14.13
N PHE A 107 -2.55 -0.59 14.85
CA PHE A 107 -2.65 -0.60 16.31
C PHE A 107 -3.80 -1.49 16.81
N ILE A 108 -4.99 -1.39 16.20
CA ILE A 108 -6.16 -2.16 16.64
C ILE A 108 -5.97 -3.65 16.33
N PHE A 109 -5.45 -3.99 15.14
CA PHE A 109 -5.35 -5.39 14.68
C PHE A 109 -3.99 -6.04 14.97
N GLN A 110 -3.01 -5.26 15.44
CA GLN A 110 -1.69 -5.75 15.84
C GLN A 110 -1.02 -6.65 14.77
N LYS A 111 -1.07 -6.23 13.48
CA LYS A 111 -0.46 -6.81 12.24
C LYS A 111 -0.57 -8.32 11.95
N LYS A 112 -0.89 -9.17 12.92
CA LYS A 112 -0.55 -10.60 12.85
C LYS A 112 -1.64 -11.48 12.29
N ASP A 113 -2.88 -11.01 12.22
CA ASP A 113 -4.01 -11.85 11.80
C ASP A 113 -4.67 -11.35 10.49
N PRO A 114 -4.53 -12.08 9.36
CA PRO A 114 -5.24 -11.78 8.12
C PRO A 114 -6.77 -11.69 8.31
N PHE A 115 -7.32 -12.47 9.25
CA PHE A 115 -8.75 -12.56 9.51
C PHE A 115 -9.39 -11.19 9.76
N LEU A 116 -8.75 -10.35 10.58
CA LEU A 116 -9.28 -9.04 10.95
C LEU A 116 -9.31 -8.07 9.77
N TYR A 117 -8.25 -8.07 8.95
CA TYR A 117 -8.16 -7.20 7.78
C TYR A 117 -9.14 -7.61 6.68
N HIS A 118 -9.23 -8.91 6.39
CA HIS A 118 -10.22 -9.43 5.44
C HIS A 118 -11.66 -9.19 5.93
N SER A 119 -11.91 -9.34 7.24
CA SER A 119 -13.22 -9.03 7.84
C SER A 119 -13.59 -7.55 7.71
N LEU A 120 -12.64 -6.64 7.97
CA LEU A 120 -12.86 -5.20 7.80
C LEU A 120 -13.13 -4.84 6.33
N ASN A 121 -12.38 -5.42 5.40
CA ASN A 121 -12.59 -5.21 3.97
C ASN A 121 -13.98 -5.69 3.53
N LEU A 122 -14.38 -6.88 3.96
CA LEU A 122 -15.71 -7.40 3.69
C LEU A 122 -16.80 -6.54 4.32
N LEU A 123 -16.62 -6.06 5.55
CA LEU A 123 -17.56 -5.17 6.22
C LEU A 123 -17.74 -3.86 5.44
N LEU A 124 -16.65 -3.26 4.94
CA LEU A 124 -16.73 -2.08 4.08
C LEU A 124 -17.47 -2.38 2.78
N HIS A 125 -17.23 -3.54 2.16
CA HIS A 125 -17.96 -3.93 0.95
C HIS A 125 -19.46 -4.17 1.20
N LEU A 126 -19.82 -4.78 2.33
CA LEU A 126 -21.21 -4.93 2.76
C LEU A 126 -21.87 -3.57 3.02
N THR A 127 -21.15 -2.64 3.63
CA THR A 127 -21.61 -1.25 3.84
C THR A 127 -21.84 -0.55 2.50
N ASN A 128 -20.90 -0.68 1.56
CA ASN A 128 -21.03 -0.13 0.20
C ASN A 128 -22.20 -0.78 -0.55
N THR A 129 -22.43 -2.08 -0.39
CA THR A 129 -23.61 -2.79 -0.91
C THR A 129 -24.90 -2.19 -0.36
N GLY A 130 -24.96 -1.90 0.94
CA GLY A 130 -26.08 -1.18 1.54
C GLY A 130 -26.30 0.21 0.95
N LEU A 131 -25.24 0.99 0.77
CA LEU A 131 -25.32 2.33 0.17
C LEU A 131 -25.81 2.29 -1.28
N VAL A 132 -25.28 1.38 -2.11
CA VAL A 132 -25.72 1.17 -3.49
C VAL A 132 -27.18 0.72 -3.54
N PHE A 133 -27.59 -0.19 -2.64
CA PHE A 133 -28.99 -0.59 -2.50
C PHE A 133 -29.89 0.61 -2.20
N PHE A 134 -29.52 1.47 -1.25
CA PHE A 134 -30.32 2.65 -0.92
C PHE A 134 -30.35 3.70 -2.03
N ILE A 135 -29.26 3.86 -2.79
CA ILE A 135 -29.22 4.70 -4.00
C ILE A 135 -30.23 4.19 -5.04
N LEU A 136 -30.18 2.91 -5.38
CA LEU A 136 -31.07 2.30 -6.36
C LEU A 136 -32.53 2.32 -5.88
N ASN A 137 -32.78 1.95 -4.62
CA ASN A 137 -34.11 1.97 -4.03
C ASN A 137 -34.72 3.38 -4.07
N PHE A 138 -33.92 4.42 -3.77
CA PHE A 138 -34.33 5.81 -3.87
C PHE A 138 -34.69 6.19 -5.31
N CYS A 139 -33.88 5.83 -6.30
CA CYS A 139 -34.20 6.10 -7.71
C CYS A 139 -35.52 5.48 -8.15
N PHE A 140 -35.82 4.30 -7.62
CA PHE A 140 -37.02 3.55 -7.94
C PHE A 140 -38.26 3.94 -7.11
N THR A 141 -38.18 4.86 -6.13
CA THR A 141 -39.34 5.26 -5.31
C THR A 141 -40.51 5.78 -6.13
N ASN A 142 -40.22 6.51 -7.20
CA ASN A 142 -41.23 7.14 -8.05
C ASN A 142 -41.49 6.34 -9.35
N CYS A 143 -41.17 5.04 -9.38
CA CYS A 143 -41.50 4.17 -10.51
C CYS A 143 -43.01 3.92 -10.59
N THR A 144 -43.58 4.09 -11.78
CA THR A 144 -44.97 3.69 -12.07
C THR A 144 -45.00 2.21 -12.48
N GLY A 145 -44.83 1.28 -11.53
CA GLY A 145 -44.78 -0.17 -11.80
C GLY A 145 -45.21 -1.01 -10.60
N SER A 146 -45.28 -2.33 -10.76
CA SER A 146 -45.63 -3.23 -9.64
C SER A 146 -44.56 -3.12 -8.54
N ASN A 147 -45.01 -3.06 -7.27
CA ASN A 147 -44.10 -2.93 -6.14
C ASN A 147 -43.12 -4.12 -6.07
N LEU A 148 -43.56 -5.32 -6.47
CA LEU A 148 -42.72 -6.50 -6.56
C LEU A 148 -41.58 -6.34 -7.58
N LEU A 149 -41.89 -5.90 -8.80
CA LEU A 149 -40.89 -5.71 -9.85
C LEU A 149 -39.85 -4.66 -9.44
N ARG A 150 -40.30 -3.57 -8.80
CA ARG A 150 -39.41 -2.54 -8.27
C ARG A 150 -38.40 -3.11 -7.27
N ARG A 151 -38.88 -3.92 -6.32
CA ARG A 151 -38.04 -4.60 -5.32
C ARG A 151 -37.07 -5.56 -5.98
N LEU A 152 -37.55 -6.39 -6.91
CA LEU A 152 -36.73 -7.32 -7.68
C LEU A 152 -35.62 -6.62 -8.47
N LEU A 153 -35.93 -5.54 -9.21
CA LEU A 153 -34.93 -4.78 -9.95
C LEU A 153 -33.90 -4.15 -9.01
N THR A 154 -34.32 -3.65 -7.85
CA THR A 154 -33.41 -3.11 -6.83
C THR A 154 -32.45 -4.19 -6.33
N ILE A 155 -32.97 -5.36 -5.97
CA ILE A 155 -32.18 -6.51 -5.48
C ILE A 155 -31.20 -6.98 -6.57
N VAL A 156 -31.70 -7.22 -7.79
CA VAL A 156 -30.89 -7.78 -8.88
C VAL A 156 -29.80 -6.82 -9.31
N LEU A 157 -30.09 -5.53 -9.50
CA LEU A 157 -29.09 -4.53 -9.88
C LEU A 157 -28.03 -4.33 -8.79
N THR A 158 -28.46 -4.25 -7.52
CA THR A 158 -27.53 -4.17 -6.38
C THR A 158 -26.62 -5.40 -6.35
N SER A 159 -27.20 -6.59 -6.52
CA SER A 159 -26.46 -7.84 -6.49
C SER A 159 -25.49 -7.94 -7.67
N ILE A 160 -25.89 -7.57 -8.89
CA ILE A 160 -25.00 -7.54 -10.06
C ILE A 160 -23.76 -6.69 -9.77
N TRP A 161 -23.92 -5.51 -9.15
CA TRP A 161 -22.77 -4.70 -8.75
C TRP A 161 -21.93 -5.39 -7.67
N ALA A 162 -22.56 -5.84 -6.59
CA ALA A 162 -21.87 -6.33 -5.41
C ALA A 162 -21.05 -7.59 -5.70
N ILE A 163 -21.61 -8.53 -6.47
CA ILE A 163 -20.97 -9.81 -6.79
C ILE A 163 -20.35 -9.86 -8.19
N HIS A 164 -20.13 -8.72 -8.84
CA HIS A 164 -19.49 -8.70 -10.16
C HIS A 164 -18.05 -9.23 -10.07
N PRO A 165 -17.52 -9.97 -11.07
CA PRO A 165 -16.16 -10.51 -10.97
C PRO A 165 -15.05 -9.48 -10.75
N VAL A 166 -15.28 -8.23 -11.18
CA VAL A 166 -14.34 -7.10 -10.98
C VAL A 166 -14.31 -6.57 -9.55
N THR A 167 -15.29 -6.92 -8.69
CA THR A 167 -15.26 -6.57 -7.26
C THR A 167 -14.46 -7.58 -6.44
N ILE A 168 -14.02 -8.71 -7.02
CA ILE A 168 -13.24 -9.70 -6.29
C ILE A 168 -11.89 -9.12 -5.85
N GLU A 169 -11.15 -8.47 -6.74
CA GLU A 169 -9.85 -7.84 -6.42
C GLU A 169 -9.94 -6.79 -5.29
N PRO A 170 -10.82 -5.77 -5.35
CA PRO A 170 -10.90 -4.75 -4.30
C PRO A 170 -11.29 -5.30 -2.93
N VAL A 171 -12.08 -6.39 -2.87
CA VAL A 171 -12.53 -6.96 -1.59
C VAL A 171 -11.55 -8.00 -1.05
N SER A 172 -10.93 -8.81 -1.92
CA SER A 172 -10.03 -9.89 -1.52
C SER A 172 -8.68 -9.37 -1.04
N LEU A 173 -8.19 -8.28 -1.66
CA LEU A 173 -6.88 -7.73 -1.35
C LEU A 173 -6.95 -6.73 -0.20
N SER A 174 -6.31 -7.02 0.92
CA SER A 174 -6.36 -6.19 2.13
C SER A 174 -5.69 -4.83 1.95
N THR A 175 -4.70 -4.72 1.05
CA THR A 175 -4.07 -3.44 0.68
C THR A 175 -5.03 -2.47 -0.04
N ASN A 176 -6.17 -2.96 -0.56
CA ASN A 176 -7.24 -2.12 -1.12
C ASN A 176 -8.17 -1.53 -0.05
N LEU A 177 -7.91 -1.74 1.25
CA LEU A 177 -8.74 -1.24 2.34
C LEU A 177 -9.05 0.25 2.25
N GLY A 178 -8.02 1.07 1.98
CA GLY A 178 -8.21 2.50 1.78
C GLY A 178 -9.16 2.81 0.61
N ALA A 179 -9.13 2.02 -0.47
CA ALA A 179 -9.99 2.24 -1.64
C ALA A 179 -11.45 1.95 -1.31
N ASN A 180 -11.73 0.83 -0.65
CA ASN A 180 -13.07 0.47 -0.19
C ASN A 180 -13.64 1.52 0.78
N PHE A 181 -12.79 2.04 1.68
CA PHE A 181 -13.15 3.13 2.59
C PHE A 181 -13.50 4.42 1.84
N SER A 182 -12.69 4.82 0.86
CA SER A 182 -12.98 6.00 0.04
C SER A 182 -14.28 5.85 -0.77
N TYR A 183 -14.58 4.67 -1.29
CA TYR A 183 -15.83 4.41 -1.99
C TYR A 183 -17.07 4.42 -1.08
N MET A 184 -16.92 4.14 0.22
CA MET A 184 -17.99 4.36 1.19
C MET A 184 -18.39 5.83 1.24
N PHE A 185 -17.42 6.74 1.28
CA PHE A 185 -17.70 8.18 1.19
C PHE A 185 -18.32 8.54 -0.17
N PHE A 186 -17.80 8.00 -1.27
CA PHE A 186 -18.37 8.22 -2.61
C PHE A 186 -19.87 7.91 -2.64
N PHE A 187 -20.28 6.72 -2.18
CA PHE A 187 -21.68 6.31 -2.22
C PHE A 187 -22.53 7.02 -1.16
N ALA A 188 -22.00 7.28 0.03
CA ALA A 188 -22.72 8.03 1.06
C ALA A 188 -23.01 9.47 0.60
N MET A 189 -22.02 10.15 0.01
CA MET A 189 -22.17 11.49 -0.53
C MET A 189 -23.08 11.53 -1.77
N LEU A 190 -23.03 10.51 -2.63
CA LEU A 190 -23.98 10.36 -3.74
C LEU A 190 -25.42 10.19 -3.24
N LEU A 191 -25.65 9.34 -2.24
CA LEU A 191 -26.97 9.13 -1.64
C LEU A 191 -27.49 10.42 -0.98
N ASP A 192 -26.66 11.12 -0.22
CA ASP A 192 -27.00 12.40 0.38
C ASP A 192 -27.29 13.46 -0.70
N PHE A 193 -26.51 13.52 -1.76
CA PHE A 193 -26.77 14.42 -2.89
C PHE A 193 -28.13 14.14 -3.53
N LEU A 194 -28.45 12.88 -3.82
CA LEU A 194 -29.75 12.51 -4.41
C LEU A 194 -30.93 12.95 -3.55
N LYS A 195 -30.79 12.88 -2.22
CA LYS A 195 -31.84 13.27 -1.25
C LYS A 195 -31.90 14.77 -0.96
N ASN A 196 -30.76 15.44 -0.89
CA ASN A 196 -30.62 16.75 -0.26
C ASN A 196 -29.94 17.83 -1.14
N ARG A 197 -29.68 17.58 -2.43
CA ARG A 197 -28.95 18.54 -3.29
C ARG A 197 -29.49 19.98 -3.28
N GLU A 198 -30.81 20.18 -3.16
CA GLU A 198 -31.42 21.52 -3.10
C GLU A 198 -31.03 22.30 -1.84
N LYS A 199 -30.59 21.60 -0.79
CA LYS A 199 -30.10 22.17 0.47
C LYS A 199 -28.60 22.50 0.43
N ASN A 200 -27.88 22.22 -0.65
CA ASN A 200 -26.43 22.43 -0.68
C ASN A 200 -26.00 23.91 -0.64
N ASN A 201 -26.95 24.83 -0.79
CA ASN A 201 -26.72 26.27 -0.63
C ASN A 201 -26.79 26.75 0.83
N PHE A 202 -27.25 25.90 1.77
CA PHE A 202 -27.22 26.24 3.19
C PHE A 202 -25.77 26.32 3.68
N ILE A 203 -25.48 27.36 4.47
CA ILE A 203 -24.14 27.65 5.00
C ILE A 203 -23.50 26.43 5.67
N SER A 204 -24.26 25.67 6.46
CA SER A 204 -23.75 24.46 7.12
C SER A 204 -23.21 23.41 6.14
N ARG A 205 -23.89 23.21 5.00
CA ARG A 205 -23.48 22.23 3.98
C ARG A 205 -22.32 22.72 3.13
N ILE A 206 -22.19 24.04 2.94
CA ILE A 206 -21.03 24.66 2.31
C ILE A 206 -19.73 24.35 3.07
N PHE A 207 -19.77 24.15 4.39
CA PHE A 207 -18.59 23.78 5.18
C PHE A 207 -18.44 22.27 5.39
N ILE A 208 -19.54 21.56 5.73
CA ILE A 208 -19.47 20.12 6.08
C ILE A 208 -19.11 19.25 4.87
N ILE A 209 -19.66 19.53 3.69
CA ILE A 209 -19.42 18.70 2.50
C ILE A 209 -17.95 18.73 2.06
N PRO A 210 -17.28 19.90 1.94
CA PRO A 210 -15.84 19.94 1.68
C PRO A 210 -15.03 19.15 2.70
N MET A 211 -15.31 19.29 4.01
CA MET A 211 -14.59 18.57 5.06
C MET A 211 -14.71 17.05 4.90
N LEU A 212 -15.94 16.55 4.66
CA LEU A 212 -16.18 15.13 4.41
C LEU A 212 -15.52 14.65 3.12
N PHE A 213 -15.48 15.48 2.07
CA PHE A 213 -14.81 15.16 0.81
C PHE A 213 -13.28 15.06 0.97
N MET A 214 -12.68 15.88 1.85
CA MET A 214 -11.23 15.88 2.08
C MET A 214 -10.72 14.58 2.71
N ILE A 215 -11.51 13.90 3.56
CA ILE A 215 -11.10 12.66 4.25
C ILE A 215 -10.64 11.56 3.27
N PRO A 216 -11.48 11.10 2.32
CA PRO A 216 -11.07 10.08 1.34
C PRO A 216 -10.04 10.62 0.32
N MET A 217 -10.07 11.92 0.00
CA MET A 217 -9.09 12.54 -0.88
C MET A 217 -7.66 12.49 -0.30
N LEU A 218 -7.50 12.77 0.99
CA LEU A 218 -6.22 12.66 1.69
C LEU A 218 -5.84 11.21 2.08
N THR A 219 -6.73 10.24 1.82
CA THR A 219 -6.49 8.81 2.02
C THR A 219 -5.91 8.15 0.76
N ASN A 220 -6.55 8.32 -0.41
CA ASN A 220 -6.06 7.72 -1.66
C ASN A 220 -6.60 8.33 -2.98
N GLU A 221 -7.34 9.44 -2.95
CA GLU A 221 -7.80 10.18 -4.14
C GLU A 221 -8.82 9.46 -5.04
N TYR A 222 -9.31 8.27 -4.66
CA TYR A 222 -10.20 7.44 -5.50
C TYR A 222 -11.54 8.13 -5.85
N ILE A 223 -11.90 9.21 -5.15
CA ILE A 223 -13.15 9.95 -5.34
C ILE A 223 -12.96 11.32 -6.02
N VAL A 224 -11.77 11.61 -6.57
CA VAL A 224 -11.42 12.92 -7.14
C VAL A 224 -12.43 13.43 -8.18
N THR A 225 -13.10 12.53 -8.90
CA THR A 225 -14.09 12.88 -9.93
C THR A 225 -15.54 12.91 -9.45
N LEU A 226 -15.82 12.66 -8.16
CA LEU A 226 -17.17 12.73 -7.60
C LEU A 226 -17.89 14.07 -7.91
N PRO A 227 -17.26 15.26 -7.79
CA PRO A 227 -17.94 16.52 -8.11
C PRO A 227 -18.47 16.56 -9.55
N PHE A 228 -17.73 16.00 -10.50
CA PHE A 228 -18.13 15.93 -11.90
C PHE A 228 -19.25 14.89 -12.13
N VAL A 229 -19.18 13.75 -11.44
CA VAL A 229 -20.27 12.77 -11.45
C VAL A 229 -21.58 13.41 -10.96
N LEU A 230 -21.53 14.11 -9.83
CA LEU A 230 -22.70 14.78 -9.25
C LEU A 230 -23.21 15.92 -10.15
N LEU A 231 -22.32 16.64 -10.83
CA LEU A 231 -22.68 17.67 -11.80
C LEU A 231 -23.48 17.07 -12.96
N ILE A 232 -23.04 15.93 -13.51
CA ILE A 232 -23.77 15.21 -14.56
C ILE A 232 -25.13 14.72 -14.07
N ILE A 233 -25.21 14.18 -12.86
CA ILE A 233 -26.48 13.71 -12.27
C ILE A 233 -27.45 14.88 -12.07
N SER A 234 -26.99 16.01 -11.53
CA SER A 234 -27.83 17.20 -11.36
C SER A 234 -28.26 17.78 -12.71
N PHE A 235 -27.33 17.88 -13.66
CA PHE A 235 -27.61 18.38 -14.99
C PHE A 235 -28.64 17.50 -15.73
N TYR A 236 -28.54 16.18 -15.58
CA TYR A 236 -29.52 15.23 -16.08
C TYR A 236 -30.94 15.53 -15.57
N PHE A 237 -31.11 15.79 -14.27
CA PHE A 237 -32.42 16.08 -13.68
C PHE A 237 -32.94 17.49 -14.02
N THR A 238 -32.06 18.49 -14.01
CA THR A 238 -32.46 19.90 -14.17
C THR A 238 -32.74 20.28 -15.61
N TYR A 239 -31.98 19.75 -16.59
CA TYR A 239 -32.10 20.13 -18.00
C TYR A 239 -33.39 19.64 -18.66
N GLN A 240 -33.98 18.54 -18.17
CA GLN A 240 -35.24 18.03 -18.71
C GLN A 240 -36.34 19.11 -18.66
N ASN A 241 -36.42 19.84 -17.55
CA ASN A 241 -37.49 20.81 -17.28
C ASN A 241 -37.09 22.28 -17.44
N ASN A 242 -35.83 22.57 -17.79
CA ASN A 242 -35.32 23.94 -17.88
C ASN A 242 -34.56 24.18 -19.20
N ALA A 243 -34.27 25.46 -19.48
CA ALA A 243 -33.32 25.85 -20.52
C ALA A 243 -31.87 25.54 -20.09
N LEU A 244 -30.97 25.36 -21.07
CA LEU A 244 -29.58 24.94 -20.86
C LEU A 244 -28.85 25.78 -19.81
N ARG A 245 -28.89 27.11 -19.95
CA ARG A 245 -28.22 28.05 -19.05
C ARG A 245 -28.72 27.91 -17.60
N LYS A 246 -30.03 27.82 -17.40
CA LYS A 246 -30.63 27.69 -16.07
C LYS A 246 -30.31 26.33 -15.44
N ALA A 247 -30.32 25.26 -16.24
CA ALA A 247 -29.95 23.92 -15.80
C ALA A 247 -28.49 23.85 -15.36
N LEU A 248 -27.56 24.40 -16.15
CA LEU A 248 -26.13 24.47 -15.80
C LEU A 248 -25.90 25.27 -14.51
N LEU A 249 -26.50 26.45 -14.39
CA LEU A 249 -26.38 27.29 -13.19
C LEU A 249 -26.91 26.57 -11.95
N LYS A 250 -28.11 25.97 -12.03
CA LYS A 250 -28.67 25.19 -10.91
C LYS A 250 -27.78 24.00 -10.56
N SER A 251 -27.21 23.31 -11.56
CA SER A 251 -26.35 22.14 -11.32
C SER A 251 -25.02 22.53 -10.68
N LEU A 252 -24.43 23.66 -11.09
CA LEU A 252 -23.23 24.22 -10.46
C LEU A 252 -23.52 24.65 -9.02
N GLN A 253 -24.66 25.31 -8.77
CA GLN A 253 -25.08 25.68 -7.41
C GLN A 253 -25.22 24.44 -6.51
N GLU A 254 -25.96 23.43 -6.97
CA GLU A 254 -26.15 22.18 -6.22
C GLU A 254 -24.83 21.45 -5.94
N THR A 255 -23.82 21.57 -6.80
CA THR A 255 -22.51 20.90 -6.65
C THR A 255 -21.41 21.77 -6.06
N THR A 256 -21.69 23.05 -5.78
CA THR A 256 -20.70 24.03 -5.32
C THR A 256 -19.89 23.53 -4.12
N PRO A 257 -20.49 22.97 -3.04
CA PRO A 257 -19.71 22.49 -1.89
C PRO A 257 -18.70 21.39 -2.23
N TYR A 258 -18.98 20.53 -3.21
CA TYR A 258 -18.06 19.47 -3.64
C TYR A 258 -16.90 20.04 -4.44
N PHE A 259 -17.16 21.04 -5.31
CA PHE A 259 -16.12 21.74 -6.04
C PHE A 259 -15.23 22.61 -5.13
N ILE A 260 -15.77 23.15 -4.03
CA ILE A 260 -14.97 23.80 -2.99
C ILE A 260 -13.99 22.79 -2.38
N GLY A 261 -14.46 21.59 -1.99
CA GLY A 261 -13.59 20.52 -1.50
C GLY A 261 -12.53 20.11 -2.53
N PHE A 262 -12.91 19.98 -3.80
CA PHE A 262 -11.97 19.71 -4.89
C PHE A 262 -10.92 20.81 -5.05
N LEU A 263 -11.31 22.09 -4.99
CA LEU A 263 -10.37 23.21 -5.08
C LEU A 263 -9.39 23.23 -3.90
N VAL A 264 -9.88 23.01 -2.68
CA VAL A 264 -9.03 22.91 -1.48
C VAL A 264 -8.04 21.76 -1.62
N TYR A 265 -8.50 20.59 -2.09
CA TYR A 265 -7.59 19.48 -2.38
C TYR A 265 -6.58 19.82 -3.47
N LEU A 266 -7.00 20.50 -4.55
CA LEU A 266 -6.11 20.89 -5.63
C LEU A 266 -5.00 21.83 -5.14
N ILE A 267 -5.33 22.78 -4.27
CA ILE A 267 -4.34 23.66 -3.62
C ILE A 267 -3.39 22.82 -2.75
N TYR A 268 -3.91 21.92 -1.93
CA TYR A 268 -3.08 20.98 -1.17
C TYR A 268 -2.14 20.16 -2.09
N PHE A 269 -2.68 19.62 -3.18
CA PHE A 269 -1.95 18.79 -4.12
C PHE A 269 -0.82 19.55 -4.79
N LEU A 270 -1.07 20.75 -5.30
CA LEU A 270 -0.08 21.55 -6.03
C LEU A 270 1.05 22.08 -5.13
N PHE A 271 0.75 22.43 -3.88
CA PHE A 271 1.70 23.15 -3.02
C PHE A 271 2.29 22.31 -1.88
N PHE A 272 1.65 21.22 -1.45
CA PHE A 272 2.02 20.52 -0.21
C PHE A 272 2.21 19.01 -0.34
N SER A 273 1.64 18.36 -1.37
CA SER A 273 1.65 16.89 -1.47
C SER A 273 3.02 16.25 -1.75
N ASN A 274 4.04 17.06 -2.06
CA ASN A 274 5.35 16.62 -2.55
C ASN A 274 5.27 15.67 -3.75
N HIS A 275 4.16 15.75 -4.49
CA HIS A 275 3.88 14.88 -5.62
C HIS A 275 4.93 15.08 -6.71
N GLN A 276 5.60 14.00 -7.08
CA GLN A 276 6.55 13.99 -8.18
C GLN A 276 6.30 12.78 -9.05
N VAL A 277 6.23 13.04 -10.35
CA VAL A 277 6.18 12.00 -11.34
C VAL A 277 7.48 12.01 -12.12
N SER A 278 8.21 10.91 -12.04
CA SER A 278 9.42 10.69 -12.80
C SER A 278 9.13 9.71 -13.92
N HIS A 279 9.43 10.14 -15.14
CA HIS A 279 9.27 9.37 -16.36
C HIS A 279 10.53 9.42 -17.20
N GLN A 280 10.64 8.53 -18.17
CA GLN A 280 11.68 8.63 -19.18
C GLN A 280 11.56 9.98 -19.91
N LEU A 281 12.67 10.66 -20.11
CA LEU A 281 12.70 11.93 -20.85
C LEU A 281 12.24 11.70 -22.29
N VAL A 282 11.12 12.33 -22.66
CA VAL A 282 10.60 12.33 -24.03
C VAL A 282 10.72 13.74 -24.58
N ALA A 283 11.20 13.85 -25.82
CA ALA A 283 11.50 15.13 -26.48
C ALA A 283 10.29 16.09 -26.58
N ASN A 284 9.06 15.56 -26.60
CA ASN A 284 7.85 16.38 -26.71
C ASN A 284 6.76 15.92 -25.74
N GLN A 285 6.71 16.54 -24.56
CA GLN A 285 5.71 16.25 -23.52
C GLN A 285 4.28 16.57 -23.96
N PHE A 286 4.10 17.59 -24.81
CA PHE A 286 2.78 17.96 -25.33
C PHE A 286 2.24 16.89 -26.28
N LEU A 287 3.08 16.33 -27.15
CA LEU A 287 2.71 15.19 -27.99
C LEU A 287 2.31 13.98 -27.15
N VAL A 288 3.08 13.65 -26.12
CA VAL A 288 2.75 12.56 -25.18
C VAL A 288 1.40 12.80 -24.51
N LEU A 289 1.10 14.03 -24.11
CA LEU A 289 -0.22 14.39 -23.55
C LEU A 289 -1.34 14.14 -24.57
N LEU A 290 -1.19 14.59 -25.82
CA LEU A 290 -2.17 14.39 -26.87
C LEU A 290 -2.40 12.90 -27.16
N GLU A 291 -1.33 12.13 -27.33
CA GLU A 291 -1.42 10.69 -27.56
C GLU A 291 -2.02 9.96 -26.34
N ARG A 292 -1.75 10.42 -25.12
CA ARG A 292 -2.36 9.86 -23.91
C ARG A 292 -3.88 10.04 -23.91
N VAL A 293 -4.36 11.24 -24.26
CA VAL A 293 -5.79 11.58 -24.26
C VAL A 293 -6.52 10.98 -25.45
N PHE A 294 -5.96 11.09 -26.66
CA PHE A 294 -6.65 10.76 -27.90
C PHE A 294 -6.31 9.38 -28.45
N TRP A 295 -5.23 8.73 -28.00
CA TRP A 295 -4.81 7.43 -28.52
C TRP A 295 -4.79 6.33 -27.44
N LEU A 296 -4.17 6.56 -26.28
CA LEU A 296 -4.07 5.57 -25.20
C LEU A 296 -5.39 5.40 -24.43
N ALA A 297 -5.97 6.50 -23.95
CA ALA A 297 -7.19 6.48 -23.13
C ALA A 297 -8.37 5.76 -23.79
N PRO A 298 -8.66 5.91 -25.10
CA PRO A 298 -9.73 5.17 -25.77
C PRO A 298 -9.54 3.65 -25.74
N GLN A 299 -8.31 3.16 -25.88
CA GLN A 299 -7.99 1.73 -25.84
C GLN A 299 -8.14 1.16 -24.43
N ILE A 300 -7.68 1.90 -23.41
CA ILE A 300 -7.89 1.56 -22.00
C ILE A 300 -9.39 1.57 -21.66
N PHE A 301 -10.13 2.59 -22.13
CA PHE A 301 -11.57 2.69 -21.95
C PHE A 301 -12.30 1.48 -22.53
N PHE A 302 -11.97 1.09 -23.77
CA PHE A 302 -12.56 -0.08 -24.40
C PHE A 302 -12.20 -1.38 -23.66
N HIS A 303 -10.97 -1.51 -23.17
CA HIS A 303 -10.56 -2.64 -22.31
C HIS A 303 -11.43 -2.73 -21.04
N PHE A 304 -11.71 -1.61 -20.38
CA PHE A 304 -12.61 -1.56 -19.22
C PHE A 304 -14.04 -1.98 -19.56
N ILE A 305 -14.58 -1.55 -20.71
CA ILE A 305 -15.89 -2.01 -21.19
C ILE A 305 -15.89 -3.53 -21.40
N LYS A 306 -14.82 -4.09 -21.97
CA LYS A 306 -14.67 -5.55 -22.15
C LYS A 306 -14.64 -6.27 -20.80
N LEU A 307 -13.94 -5.76 -19.81
CA LEU A 307 -13.90 -6.36 -18.46
C LEU A 307 -15.28 -6.37 -17.79
N LEU A 308 -16.08 -5.31 -17.98
CA LEU A 308 -17.43 -5.23 -17.41
C LEU A 308 -18.42 -6.16 -18.10
N LEU A 309 -18.43 -6.20 -19.44
CA LEU A 309 -19.42 -6.96 -20.19
C LEU A 309 -19.02 -8.43 -20.39
N TYR A 310 -17.71 -8.71 -20.40
CA TYR A 310 -17.16 -10.05 -20.66
C TYR A 310 -15.90 -10.30 -19.81
N PRO A 311 -16.05 -10.52 -18.48
CA PRO A 311 -14.95 -10.75 -17.52
C PRO A 311 -14.31 -12.14 -17.68
N ARG A 312 -13.79 -12.45 -18.87
CA ARG A 312 -13.18 -13.75 -19.18
C ARG A 312 -11.79 -13.88 -18.57
N THR A 313 -10.90 -12.94 -18.87
CA THR A 313 -9.50 -12.93 -18.41
C THR A 313 -9.38 -11.95 -17.24
N LEU A 314 -9.26 -12.49 -16.03
CA LEU A 314 -9.17 -11.72 -14.80
C LEU A 314 -7.77 -11.94 -14.19
N SER A 315 -7.12 -10.88 -13.77
CA SER A 315 -5.76 -10.84 -13.24
C SER A 315 -5.62 -9.65 -12.29
N ILE A 316 -4.84 -9.83 -11.21
CA ILE A 316 -4.44 -8.74 -10.31
C ILE A 316 -3.81 -7.56 -11.05
N ASP A 317 -3.15 -7.85 -12.17
CA ASP A 317 -2.62 -6.84 -13.07
C ASP A 317 -3.24 -6.99 -14.45
N GLN A 318 -4.07 -6.01 -14.83
CA GLN A 318 -4.73 -5.97 -16.13
C GLN A 318 -3.90 -5.25 -17.18
N THR A 319 -2.81 -4.57 -16.79
CA THR A 319 -1.91 -3.84 -17.70
C THR A 319 -1.47 -4.70 -18.87
N LEU A 320 -1.24 -6.00 -18.62
CA LEU A 320 -0.76 -6.98 -19.60
C LEU A 320 -1.82 -7.48 -20.58
N PHE A 321 -3.08 -7.24 -20.26
CA PHE A 321 -4.22 -7.64 -21.07
C PHE A 321 -4.83 -6.46 -21.84
N VAL A 322 -4.30 -5.24 -21.63
CA VAL A 322 -4.61 -4.09 -22.46
C VAL A 322 -3.96 -4.31 -23.83
N HIS A 323 -4.79 -4.51 -24.84
CA HIS A 323 -4.31 -4.57 -26.21
C HIS A 323 -4.01 -3.14 -26.66
N LEU A 324 -2.78 -2.89 -27.08
CA LEU A 324 -2.35 -1.60 -27.62
C LEU A 324 -2.02 -1.75 -29.10
N GLY A 325 -2.53 -0.84 -29.93
CA GLY A 325 -2.16 -0.79 -31.34
C GLY A 325 -0.67 -0.48 -31.53
N LYS A 326 -0.09 -0.96 -32.62
CA LYS A 326 1.36 -0.82 -32.87
C LYS A 326 1.72 0.54 -33.46
N THR A 327 0.75 1.25 -34.02
CA THR A 327 0.90 2.59 -34.61
C THR A 327 -0.32 3.47 -34.27
N ILE A 328 -0.22 4.77 -34.56
CA ILE A 328 -1.31 5.73 -34.37
C ILE A 328 -2.56 5.31 -35.18
N PHE A 329 -2.35 4.85 -36.41
CA PHE A 329 -3.40 4.45 -37.36
C PHE A 329 -3.66 2.94 -37.42
N ASP A 330 -3.25 2.21 -36.39
CA ASP A 330 -3.61 0.80 -36.27
C ASP A 330 -5.15 0.65 -36.29
N PRO A 331 -5.73 -0.27 -37.09
CA PRO A 331 -7.19 -0.42 -37.19
C PRO A 331 -7.87 -0.60 -35.83
N TYR A 332 -7.21 -1.28 -34.88
CA TYR A 332 -7.73 -1.45 -33.52
C TYR A 332 -7.77 -0.12 -32.75
N SER A 333 -6.70 0.68 -32.84
CA SER A 333 -6.63 2.00 -32.22
C SER A 333 -7.72 2.93 -32.78
N ILE A 334 -7.90 2.96 -34.10
CA ILE A 334 -8.94 3.77 -34.77
C ILE A 334 -10.33 3.33 -34.30
N PHE A 335 -10.59 2.02 -34.25
CA PHE A 335 -11.86 1.49 -33.72
C PHE A 335 -12.11 1.97 -32.28
N CYS A 336 -11.11 1.87 -31.39
CA CYS A 336 -11.25 2.31 -30.00
C CYS A 336 -11.52 3.83 -29.90
N ILE A 337 -10.86 4.64 -30.72
CA ILE A 337 -11.07 6.09 -30.80
C ILE A 337 -12.50 6.40 -31.25
N ILE A 338 -12.95 5.80 -32.35
CA ILE A 338 -14.32 5.99 -32.87
C ILE A 338 -15.34 5.55 -31.82
N PHE A 339 -15.15 4.38 -31.20
CA PHE A 339 -16.02 3.89 -30.14
C PHE A 339 -16.11 4.87 -28.97
N PHE A 340 -14.97 5.36 -28.48
CA PHE A 340 -14.90 6.32 -27.37
C PHE A 340 -15.59 7.65 -27.70
N VAL A 341 -15.33 8.20 -28.89
CA VAL A 341 -15.96 9.43 -29.37
C VAL A 341 -17.47 9.24 -29.52
N CYS A 342 -17.91 8.13 -30.12
CA CYS A 342 -19.33 7.80 -30.25
C CYS A 342 -20.01 7.62 -28.89
N TRP A 343 -19.35 6.97 -27.93
CA TRP A 343 -19.85 6.77 -26.57
C TRP A 343 -20.14 8.09 -25.85
N LEU A 344 -19.31 9.12 -26.06
CA LEU A 344 -19.46 10.42 -25.41
C LEU A 344 -20.39 11.37 -26.18
N LEU A 345 -20.17 11.51 -27.50
CA LEU A 345 -20.82 12.55 -28.29
C LEU A 345 -22.25 12.20 -28.72
N ILE A 346 -22.55 10.93 -29.04
CA ILE A 346 -23.92 10.56 -29.47
C ILE A 346 -24.92 10.82 -28.34
N PRO A 347 -24.71 10.32 -27.09
CA PRO A 347 -25.63 10.58 -26.00
C PRO A 347 -25.69 12.06 -25.61
N LEU A 348 -24.56 12.78 -25.68
CA LEU A 348 -24.53 14.22 -25.43
C LEU A 348 -25.39 14.98 -26.44
N TYR A 349 -25.24 14.70 -27.73
CA TYR A 349 -26.00 15.33 -28.80
C TYR A 349 -27.50 15.03 -28.69
N LEU A 350 -27.87 13.75 -28.49
CA LEU A 350 -29.27 13.35 -28.31
C LEU A 350 -29.91 14.05 -27.11
N PHE A 351 -29.16 14.22 -26.02
CA PHE A 351 -29.63 14.89 -24.82
C PHE A 351 -29.73 16.40 -25.00
N LEU A 352 -28.65 17.07 -25.41
CA LEU A 352 -28.61 18.54 -25.52
C LEU A 352 -29.51 19.06 -26.65
N ALA A 353 -29.38 18.51 -27.86
CA ALA A 353 -30.06 19.05 -29.04
C ALA A 353 -31.51 18.56 -29.16
N LYS A 354 -31.80 17.32 -28.71
CA LYS A 354 -33.12 16.69 -28.93
C LYS A 354 -33.91 16.44 -27.65
N LYS A 355 -33.31 16.62 -26.46
CA LYS A 355 -33.86 16.17 -25.17
C LYS A 355 -34.33 14.70 -25.21
N ARG A 356 -33.70 13.89 -26.06
CA ARG A 356 -34.01 12.47 -26.26
C ARG A 356 -32.99 11.61 -25.53
N SER A 357 -33.44 10.41 -25.15
CA SER A 357 -32.61 9.39 -24.50
C SER A 357 -31.78 9.93 -23.33
N PRO A 358 -32.37 10.72 -22.39
CA PRO A 358 -31.61 11.37 -21.33
C PRO A 358 -30.88 10.35 -20.43
N ALA A 359 -31.42 9.14 -20.34
CA ALA A 359 -30.82 8.06 -19.59
C ALA A 359 -29.55 7.47 -20.24
N LEU A 360 -29.39 7.55 -21.58
CA LEU A 360 -28.13 7.22 -22.25
C LEU A 360 -27.06 8.27 -21.94
N PHE A 361 -27.44 9.55 -21.88
CA PHE A 361 -26.52 10.60 -21.44
C PHE A 361 -26.03 10.36 -20.01
N LEU A 362 -26.96 10.07 -19.09
CA LEU A 362 -26.63 9.74 -17.72
C LEU A 362 -25.68 8.53 -17.65
N LEU A 363 -25.98 7.46 -18.39
CA LEU A 363 -25.14 6.26 -18.47
C LEU A 363 -23.73 6.60 -18.94
N SER A 364 -23.61 7.23 -20.11
CA SER A 364 -22.30 7.45 -20.73
C SER A 364 -21.42 8.41 -19.94
N TRP A 365 -21.97 9.53 -19.49
CA TRP A 365 -21.17 10.59 -18.86
C TRP A 365 -20.87 10.33 -17.38
N SER A 366 -21.82 9.75 -16.63
CA SER A 366 -21.53 9.38 -15.23
C SER A 366 -20.50 8.24 -15.17
N PHE A 367 -20.63 7.23 -16.04
CA PHE A 367 -19.65 6.16 -16.19
C PHE A 367 -18.26 6.70 -16.56
N PHE A 368 -18.19 7.58 -17.57
CA PHE A 368 -16.93 8.18 -18.01
C PHE A 368 -16.25 8.94 -16.87
N PHE A 369 -16.95 9.82 -16.15
CA PHE A 369 -16.32 10.59 -15.06
C PHE A 369 -15.90 9.71 -13.87
N ALA A 370 -16.63 8.65 -13.53
CA ALA A 370 -16.15 7.71 -12.51
C ALA A 370 -14.90 6.93 -12.94
N LEU A 371 -14.73 6.69 -14.25
CA LEU A 371 -13.57 5.98 -14.78
C LEU A 371 -12.39 6.91 -15.10
N LEU A 372 -12.64 8.21 -15.31
CA LEU A 372 -11.67 9.23 -15.73
C LEU A 372 -10.34 9.22 -14.96
N PRO A 373 -10.28 9.02 -13.62
CA PRO A 373 -9.00 8.95 -12.89
C PRO A 373 -8.08 7.83 -13.39
N TYR A 374 -8.66 6.77 -13.96
CA TYR A 374 -7.97 5.56 -14.39
C TYR A 374 -7.78 5.48 -15.90
N LEU A 375 -8.16 6.52 -16.65
CA LEU A 375 -7.95 6.60 -18.11
C LEU A 375 -6.62 7.26 -18.50
N HIS A 376 -5.79 7.60 -17.51
CA HIS A 376 -4.52 8.29 -17.69
C HIS A 376 -4.64 9.69 -18.32
N ILE A 377 -5.86 10.21 -18.51
CA ILE A 377 -6.10 11.55 -19.08
C ILE A 377 -5.50 12.63 -18.17
N LEU A 378 -5.90 12.60 -16.89
CA LEU A 378 -5.46 13.57 -15.88
C LEU A 378 -3.97 13.43 -15.60
N MET A 379 -3.52 12.22 -15.30
CA MET A 379 -2.12 11.92 -15.01
C MET A 379 -1.72 10.53 -15.47
N PRO A 380 -0.46 10.34 -15.88
CA PRO A 380 0.10 9.03 -16.11
C PRO A 380 0.22 8.23 -14.81
N SER A 381 -0.06 6.93 -14.88
CA SER A 381 0.03 5.99 -13.76
C SER A 381 1.06 4.90 -14.05
N TYR A 382 1.58 4.25 -13.00
CA TYR A 382 2.49 3.09 -13.11
C TYR A 382 1.74 1.78 -13.46
N THR A 383 0.41 1.76 -13.33
CA THR A 383 -0.45 0.63 -13.69
C THR A 383 -1.46 1.10 -14.74
N LEU A 384 -1.46 0.51 -15.94
CA LEU A 384 -2.37 0.91 -17.03
C LEU A 384 -3.83 0.50 -16.76
N SER A 385 -4.03 -0.66 -16.14
CA SER A 385 -5.37 -1.17 -15.84
C SER A 385 -5.35 -2.12 -14.64
N ALA A 386 -6.43 -2.10 -13.87
CA ALA A 386 -6.70 -3.03 -12.76
C ALA A 386 -8.22 -3.21 -12.60
N GLU A 387 -8.67 -4.35 -12.05
CA GLU A 387 -10.10 -4.63 -11.87
C GLU A 387 -10.71 -3.68 -10.83
N ARG A 388 -9.94 -3.37 -9.76
CA ARG A 388 -10.34 -2.44 -8.70
C ARG A 388 -10.74 -1.04 -9.20
N TYR A 389 -10.27 -0.61 -10.38
CA TYR A 389 -10.62 0.69 -10.96
C TYR A 389 -12.08 0.77 -11.47
N LEU A 390 -12.75 -0.37 -11.61
CA LEU A 390 -14.13 -0.46 -12.09
C LEU A 390 -15.18 -0.35 -10.97
N TYR A 391 -14.77 -0.29 -9.70
CA TYR A 391 -15.68 -0.41 -8.56
C TYR A 391 -16.80 0.64 -8.55
N ALA A 392 -16.45 1.93 -8.71
CA ALA A 392 -17.41 3.02 -8.77
C ALA A 392 -18.08 3.17 -10.14
N SER A 393 -17.36 2.96 -11.25
CA SER A 393 -17.93 3.10 -12.59
C SER A 393 -19.00 2.04 -12.86
N LEU A 394 -18.82 0.81 -12.36
CA LEU A 394 -19.86 -0.22 -12.39
C LEU A 394 -21.11 0.19 -11.59
N ALA A 395 -20.93 0.82 -10.42
CA ALA A 395 -22.07 1.29 -9.62
C ALA A 395 -22.89 2.34 -10.40
N LEU A 396 -22.22 3.28 -11.08
CA LEU A 396 -22.87 4.30 -11.90
C LEU A 396 -23.51 3.71 -13.17
N LEU A 397 -22.91 2.67 -13.75
CA LEU A 397 -23.51 1.94 -14.87
C LEU A 397 -24.83 1.29 -14.43
N VAL A 398 -24.83 0.56 -13.31
CA VAL A 398 -26.01 -0.10 -12.74
C VAL A 398 -27.08 0.93 -12.33
N PHE A 399 -26.68 2.04 -11.70
CA PHE A 399 -27.54 3.18 -11.39
C PHE A 399 -28.23 3.77 -12.63
N SER A 400 -27.48 3.93 -13.72
CA SER A 400 -27.99 4.49 -14.97
C SER A 400 -28.93 3.52 -15.68
N VAL A 401 -28.61 2.21 -15.69
CA VAL A 401 -29.50 1.16 -16.19
C VAL A 401 -30.82 1.15 -15.41
N GLY A 402 -30.78 1.26 -14.09
CA GLY A 402 -31.99 1.40 -13.28
C GLY A 402 -32.84 2.60 -13.68
N SER A 403 -32.20 3.74 -13.95
CA SER A 403 -32.89 4.95 -14.41
C SER A 403 -33.53 4.79 -15.81
N ILE A 404 -32.95 3.95 -16.69
CA ILE A 404 -33.58 3.58 -17.98
C ILE A 404 -34.84 2.74 -17.75
N LEU A 405 -34.75 1.70 -16.90
CA LEU A 405 -35.81 0.72 -16.68
C LEU A 405 -37.05 1.30 -15.98
N LYS A 406 -36.87 2.38 -15.21
CA LYS A 406 -37.95 3.13 -14.55
C LYS A 406 -39.05 3.59 -15.51
N ASN A 407 -38.70 3.91 -16.76
CA ASN A 407 -39.61 4.54 -17.72
C ASN A 407 -40.17 3.58 -18.78
N THR A 408 -39.80 2.29 -18.78
CA THR A 408 -40.10 1.35 -19.87
C THR A 408 -40.97 0.16 -19.47
N LYS A 409 -42.30 0.33 -19.42
CA LYS A 409 -43.24 -0.75 -19.01
C LYS A 409 -43.23 -1.99 -19.93
N LYS A 410 -43.04 -1.80 -21.24
CA LYS A 410 -43.25 -2.84 -22.28
C LYS A 410 -42.21 -3.98 -22.24
N PHE A 411 -41.02 -3.75 -21.70
CA PHE A 411 -39.90 -4.71 -21.74
C PHE A 411 -39.43 -5.17 -20.36
N GLN A 412 -40.16 -4.82 -19.29
CA GLN A 412 -39.74 -5.03 -17.92
C GLN A 412 -39.56 -6.51 -17.53
N SER A 413 -40.42 -7.42 -18.02
CA SER A 413 -40.27 -8.86 -17.75
C SER A 413 -39.04 -9.44 -18.43
N LEU A 414 -38.86 -9.20 -19.74
CA LEU A 414 -37.71 -9.67 -20.51
C LEU A 414 -36.40 -9.10 -19.95
N THR A 415 -36.35 -7.79 -19.65
CA THR A 415 -35.15 -7.18 -19.05
C THR A 415 -34.84 -7.75 -17.66
N THR A 416 -35.86 -8.04 -16.84
CA THR A 416 -35.62 -8.69 -15.54
C THR A 416 -35.04 -10.10 -15.71
N ILE A 417 -35.56 -10.89 -16.66
CA ILE A 417 -35.01 -12.21 -16.99
C ILE A 417 -33.56 -12.08 -17.47
N THR A 418 -33.26 -11.15 -18.38
CA THR A 418 -31.90 -10.88 -18.84
C THR A 418 -30.97 -10.49 -17.69
N LEU A 419 -31.42 -9.63 -16.77
CA LEU A 419 -30.63 -9.24 -15.60
C LEU A 419 -30.42 -10.42 -14.63
N LEU A 420 -31.39 -11.31 -14.46
CA LEU A 420 -31.21 -12.54 -13.67
C LEU A 420 -30.20 -13.49 -14.30
N ILE A 421 -30.19 -13.61 -15.63
CA ILE A 421 -29.15 -14.37 -16.37
C ILE A 421 -27.79 -13.73 -16.13
N ILE A 422 -27.67 -12.40 -16.28
CA ILE A 422 -26.42 -11.66 -16.02
C ILE A 422 -25.96 -11.87 -14.58
N LEU A 423 -26.86 -11.78 -13.60
CA LEU A 423 -26.57 -12.03 -12.19
C LEU A 423 -26.02 -13.44 -11.97
N THR A 424 -26.64 -14.44 -12.60
CA THR A 424 -26.20 -15.85 -12.51
C THR A 424 -24.81 -16.03 -13.11
N LEU A 425 -24.55 -15.44 -14.29
CA LEU A 425 -23.22 -15.47 -14.93
C LEU A 425 -22.16 -14.76 -14.07
N CYS A 426 -22.51 -13.62 -13.47
CA CYS A 426 -21.63 -12.92 -12.52
C CYS A 426 -21.31 -13.80 -11.32
N PHE A 427 -22.33 -14.43 -10.72
CA PHE A 427 -22.15 -15.34 -9.58
C PHE A 427 -21.20 -16.49 -9.93
N MET A 428 -21.44 -17.19 -11.04
CA MET A 428 -20.60 -18.30 -11.48
C MET A 428 -19.16 -17.85 -11.72
N ARG A 429 -18.96 -16.72 -12.41
CA ARG A 429 -17.63 -16.21 -12.72
C ARG A 429 -16.88 -15.73 -11.48
N SER A 430 -17.58 -15.06 -10.55
CA SER A 430 -17.05 -14.59 -9.27
C SER A 430 -16.69 -15.74 -8.34
N HIS A 431 -17.53 -16.77 -8.28
CA HIS A 431 -17.22 -17.99 -7.54
C HIS A 431 -15.99 -18.71 -8.09
N SER A 432 -15.84 -18.80 -9.42
CA SER A 432 -14.60 -19.32 -10.01
C SER A 432 -13.41 -18.41 -9.70
N ARG A 433 -13.60 -17.09 -9.79
CA ARG A 433 -12.53 -16.11 -9.58
C ARG A 433 -12.01 -16.13 -8.16
N ILE A 434 -12.88 -16.29 -7.15
CA ILE A 434 -12.44 -16.30 -5.76
C ILE A 434 -11.51 -17.47 -5.44
N LEU A 435 -11.58 -18.58 -6.18
CA LEU A 435 -10.66 -19.71 -6.00
C LEU A 435 -9.23 -19.35 -6.43
N ASP A 436 -9.05 -18.43 -7.37
CA ASP A 436 -7.73 -17.92 -7.76
C ASP A 436 -7.06 -17.22 -6.56
N TRP A 437 -7.83 -16.61 -5.67
CA TRP A 437 -7.34 -15.83 -4.53
C TRP A 437 -7.11 -16.66 -3.26
N LYS A 438 -7.03 -18.00 -3.38
CA LYS A 438 -6.95 -18.91 -2.23
C LYS A 438 -5.61 -18.80 -1.49
N ASP A 439 -4.52 -18.81 -2.24
CA ASP A 439 -3.14 -18.81 -1.76
C ASP A 439 -2.21 -18.24 -2.84
N ASN A 440 -0.96 -17.95 -2.47
CA ASN A 440 0.03 -17.34 -3.38
C ASN A 440 0.28 -18.16 -4.66
N TYR A 441 0.26 -19.50 -4.56
CA TYR A 441 0.45 -20.35 -5.73
C TYR A 441 -0.72 -20.24 -6.71
N SER A 442 -1.95 -20.46 -6.22
CA SER A 442 -3.19 -20.39 -7.02
C SER A 442 -3.35 -19.02 -7.68
N PHE A 443 -3.01 -17.99 -6.92
CA PHE A 443 -3.08 -16.59 -7.34
C PHE A 443 -2.16 -16.29 -8.52
N ILE A 444 -0.87 -16.62 -8.42
CA ILE A 444 0.07 -16.39 -9.54
C ILE A 444 -0.22 -17.38 -10.68
N ASN A 445 -0.57 -18.63 -10.38
CA ASN A 445 -0.86 -19.64 -11.40
C ASN A 445 -2.06 -19.28 -12.28
N SER A 446 -3.10 -18.63 -11.73
CA SER A 446 -4.23 -18.13 -12.52
C SER A 446 -3.75 -17.18 -13.63
N THR A 447 -2.89 -16.22 -13.29
CA THR A 447 -2.33 -15.26 -14.23
C THR A 447 -1.34 -15.90 -15.22
N TYR A 448 -0.55 -16.90 -14.80
CA TYR A 448 0.34 -17.66 -15.68
C TYR A 448 -0.44 -18.43 -16.75
N ARG A 449 -1.58 -19.02 -16.40
CA ARG A 449 -2.45 -19.77 -17.33
C ARG A 449 -3.09 -18.87 -18.38
N ASP A 450 -3.56 -17.70 -17.96
CA ASP A 450 -4.24 -16.74 -18.84
C ASP A 450 -3.28 -15.92 -19.73
N SER A 451 -2.00 -15.83 -19.35
CA SER A 451 -0.98 -15.10 -20.11
C SER A 451 -0.65 -15.78 -21.44
N LYS A 452 -0.83 -15.04 -22.54
CA LYS A 452 -0.48 -15.47 -23.90
C LYS A 452 0.85 -14.91 -24.39
N ASP A 453 1.16 -13.67 -24.02
CA ASP A 453 2.41 -13.00 -24.37
C ASP A 453 3.62 -13.72 -23.72
N PRO A 454 4.69 -14.01 -24.47
CA PRO A 454 5.85 -14.73 -23.95
C PRO A 454 6.56 -14.02 -22.79
N LEU A 455 6.73 -12.70 -22.85
CA LEU A 455 7.38 -11.93 -21.78
C LEU A 455 6.57 -12.04 -20.49
N PHE A 456 5.26 -11.82 -20.58
CA PHE A 456 4.37 -11.89 -19.43
C PHE A 456 4.28 -13.30 -18.85
N LYS A 457 4.28 -14.31 -19.72
CA LYS A 457 4.33 -15.71 -19.28
C LYS A 457 5.64 -16.04 -18.56
N ALA A 458 6.76 -15.48 -19.01
CA ALA A 458 8.06 -15.59 -18.33
C ALA A 458 8.04 -14.99 -16.93
N ILE A 459 7.46 -13.78 -16.80
CA ILE A 459 7.34 -13.08 -15.51
C ILE A 459 6.54 -13.91 -14.52
N ARG A 460 5.38 -14.43 -14.92
CA ARG A 460 4.53 -15.25 -14.03
C ARG A 460 5.15 -16.60 -13.72
N ALA A 461 5.85 -17.24 -14.66
CA ALA A 461 6.64 -18.43 -14.38
C ALA A 461 7.74 -18.17 -13.35
N GLY A 462 8.43 -17.02 -13.45
CA GLY A 462 9.48 -16.66 -12.50
C GLY A 462 8.93 -16.40 -11.10
N MET A 463 7.79 -15.69 -11.02
CA MET A 463 7.05 -15.51 -9.77
C MET A 463 6.62 -16.84 -9.15
N LEU A 464 6.13 -17.80 -9.94
CA LEU A 464 5.79 -19.15 -9.44
C LEU A 464 7.02 -19.87 -8.87
N GLY A 465 8.16 -19.79 -9.56
CA GLY A 465 9.42 -20.32 -9.05
C GLY A 465 9.78 -19.73 -7.69
N LYS A 466 9.70 -18.40 -7.53
CA LYS A 466 9.95 -17.71 -6.25
C LYS A 466 8.99 -18.12 -5.15
N VAL A 467 7.68 -18.18 -5.45
CA VAL A 467 6.65 -18.63 -4.49
C VAL A 467 6.97 -20.04 -4.00
N ILE A 468 7.28 -20.97 -4.89
CA ILE A 468 7.66 -22.34 -4.50
C ILE A 468 8.94 -22.32 -3.65
N SER A 469 9.98 -21.57 -4.04
CA SER A 469 11.22 -21.46 -3.26
C SER A 469 11.01 -20.94 -1.84
N ILE A 470 10.09 -19.98 -1.64
CA ILE A 470 9.83 -19.34 -0.35
C ILE A 470 8.93 -20.21 0.53
N TYR A 471 7.78 -20.67 0.01
CA TYR A 471 6.76 -21.35 0.82
C TYR A 471 6.87 -22.89 0.79
N GLU A 472 7.58 -23.46 -0.18
CA GLU A 472 7.81 -24.91 -0.32
C GLU A 472 9.33 -25.20 -0.48
N PRO A 473 10.20 -24.88 0.50
CA PRO A 473 11.66 -24.95 0.34
C PRO A 473 12.21 -26.37 0.10
N GLY A 474 11.42 -27.42 0.37
CA GLY A 474 11.73 -28.81 0.02
C GLY A 474 11.58 -29.13 -1.48
N GLU A 475 10.84 -28.31 -2.23
CA GLU A 475 10.49 -28.51 -3.65
C GLU A 475 11.44 -27.76 -4.60
N LYS A 476 12.75 -27.77 -4.29
CA LYS A 476 13.76 -27.01 -5.06
C LYS A 476 13.75 -27.32 -6.55
N LEU A 477 13.63 -28.60 -6.92
CA LEU A 477 13.58 -29.05 -8.32
C LEU A 477 12.34 -28.52 -9.05
N LYS A 478 11.22 -28.37 -8.34
CA LYS A 478 9.98 -27.81 -8.90
C LYS A 478 10.14 -26.31 -9.16
N ALA A 479 10.75 -25.57 -8.22
CA ALA A 479 11.07 -24.16 -8.40
C ALA A 479 12.04 -23.94 -9.57
N GLU A 480 13.11 -24.74 -9.63
CA GLU A 480 14.11 -24.69 -10.71
C GLU A 480 13.49 -24.93 -12.09
N LYS A 481 12.57 -25.89 -12.22
CA LYS A 481 11.80 -26.11 -13.46
C LYS A 481 11.05 -24.86 -13.91
N TYR A 482 10.52 -24.05 -13.00
CA TYR A 482 9.85 -22.79 -13.34
C TYR A 482 10.85 -21.72 -13.77
N PHE A 483 12.02 -21.61 -13.13
CA PHE A 483 13.08 -20.69 -13.57
C PHE A 483 13.63 -21.05 -14.95
N ILE A 484 13.81 -22.34 -15.25
CA ILE A 484 14.19 -22.79 -16.60
C ILE A 484 13.10 -22.45 -17.63
N LYS A 485 11.83 -22.65 -17.29
CA LYS A 485 10.70 -22.20 -18.15
C LYS A 485 10.73 -20.70 -18.37
N THR A 486 11.04 -19.90 -17.34
CA THR A 486 11.19 -18.45 -17.47
C THR A 486 12.23 -18.11 -18.53
N LEU A 487 13.44 -18.68 -18.46
CA LEU A 487 14.49 -18.43 -19.44
C LEU A 487 14.04 -18.78 -20.87
N LYS A 488 13.35 -19.91 -21.06
CA LYS A 488 12.78 -20.30 -22.36
C LYS A 488 11.77 -19.29 -22.89
N TYR A 489 10.87 -18.78 -22.04
CA TYR A 489 9.89 -17.78 -22.45
C TYR A 489 10.52 -16.41 -22.71
N LEU A 490 11.57 -16.03 -21.98
CA LEU A 490 12.33 -14.80 -22.22
C LEU A 490 13.04 -14.83 -23.58
N GLU A 491 13.58 -15.99 -23.99
CA GLU A 491 14.17 -16.16 -25.31
C GLU A 491 13.13 -15.95 -26.42
N LEU A 492 11.93 -16.54 -26.27
CA LEU A 492 10.82 -16.31 -27.20
C LEU A 492 10.40 -14.83 -27.25
N ALA A 493 10.29 -14.19 -26.09
CA ALA A 493 9.98 -12.77 -25.98
C ALA A 493 11.03 -11.89 -26.67
N LYS A 494 12.32 -12.22 -26.51
CA LYS A 494 13.44 -11.51 -27.14
C LYS A 494 13.33 -11.58 -28.65
N ASN A 495 13.08 -12.76 -29.20
CA ASN A 495 12.94 -12.98 -30.64
C ASN A 495 11.73 -12.21 -31.21
N GLU A 496 10.60 -12.21 -30.50
CA GLU A 496 9.41 -11.45 -30.89
C GLU A 496 9.65 -9.92 -30.83
N ALA A 497 10.30 -9.44 -29.77
CA ALA A 497 10.65 -8.03 -29.62
C ALA A 497 11.60 -7.55 -30.72
N LEU A 498 12.63 -8.33 -31.07
CA LEU A 498 13.56 -8.02 -32.17
C LEU A 498 12.86 -7.98 -33.52
N LYS A 499 11.97 -8.95 -33.79
CA LYS A 499 11.17 -8.96 -35.02
C LYS A 499 10.25 -7.75 -35.11
N ASN A 500 9.54 -7.42 -34.03
CA ASN A 500 8.65 -6.27 -34.04
C ASN A 500 9.43 -4.93 -34.09
N LYS A 501 10.61 -4.85 -33.45
CA LYS A 501 11.49 -3.68 -33.50
C LYS A 501 11.83 -3.27 -34.93
N SER A 502 12.22 -4.23 -35.78
CA SER A 502 12.56 -3.95 -37.18
C SER A 502 11.38 -3.42 -38.01
N HIS A 503 10.15 -3.74 -37.61
CA HIS A 503 8.94 -3.35 -38.36
C HIS A 503 8.28 -2.07 -37.84
N TYR A 504 8.32 -1.82 -36.53
CA TYR A 504 7.45 -0.85 -35.88
C TYR A 504 8.15 0.21 -35.04
N GLN A 505 9.44 0.07 -34.68
CA GLN A 505 10.08 0.97 -33.70
C GLN A 505 9.90 2.46 -34.03
N ASN A 506 10.09 2.84 -35.29
CA ASN A 506 10.00 4.24 -35.74
C ASN A 506 8.54 4.72 -35.96
N LYS A 507 7.56 3.83 -35.79
CA LYS A 507 6.12 4.09 -35.98
C LYS A 507 5.33 4.03 -34.68
N LEU A 508 5.98 3.70 -33.56
CA LEU A 508 5.37 3.64 -32.24
C LEU A 508 5.00 5.06 -31.77
N PRO A 509 3.81 5.24 -31.18
CA PRO A 509 3.46 6.46 -30.47
C PRO A 509 4.48 6.82 -29.38
N ALA A 510 4.77 8.11 -29.22
CA ALA A 510 5.65 8.62 -28.17
C ALA A 510 5.21 8.25 -26.74
N VAL A 511 3.90 8.08 -26.52
CA VAL A 511 3.34 7.64 -25.23
C VAL A 511 3.73 6.22 -24.88
N ILE A 512 3.94 5.32 -25.84
CA ILE A 512 4.41 3.96 -25.54
C ILE A 512 5.85 4.03 -25.00
N LYS A 513 6.67 4.90 -25.59
CA LYS A 513 8.03 5.15 -25.12
C LYS A 513 8.06 5.78 -23.74
N SER A 514 7.14 6.72 -23.42
CA SER A 514 7.14 7.35 -22.09
C SER A 514 6.82 6.36 -20.95
N TYR A 515 6.11 5.28 -21.24
CA TYR A 515 5.85 4.17 -20.31
C TYR A 515 6.94 3.08 -20.37
N GLY A 516 7.96 3.21 -21.21
CA GLY A 516 9.00 2.20 -21.47
C GLY A 516 8.45 0.88 -21.97
N LEU A 517 7.49 0.96 -22.89
CA LEU A 517 6.89 -0.18 -23.58
C LEU A 517 7.33 -0.28 -25.05
N ASP A 518 8.27 0.57 -25.49
CA ASP A 518 8.90 0.45 -26.80
C ASP A 518 9.86 -0.75 -26.82
N TYR A 519 10.14 -1.33 -28.00
CA TYR A 519 10.88 -2.60 -28.09
C TYR A 519 12.27 -2.53 -27.49
N ASP A 520 12.85 -1.35 -27.51
CA ASP A 520 14.14 -1.04 -26.95
C ASP A 520 14.15 -1.09 -25.42
N SER A 521 13.06 -0.66 -24.77
CA SER A 521 12.83 -0.80 -23.34
C SER A 521 12.40 -2.22 -22.97
N LEU A 522 11.59 -2.87 -23.82
CA LEU A 522 11.19 -4.28 -23.61
C LEU A 522 12.39 -5.22 -23.65
N LEU A 523 13.34 -5.02 -24.56
CA LEU A 523 14.58 -5.81 -24.63
C LEU A 523 15.43 -5.63 -23.37
N LEU A 524 15.53 -4.41 -22.84
CA LEU A 524 16.22 -4.13 -21.58
C LEU A 524 15.53 -4.84 -20.39
N LYS A 525 14.19 -4.83 -20.34
CA LYS A 525 13.41 -5.55 -19.32
C LYS A 525 13.58 -7.07 -19.42
N ILE A 526 13.65 -7.61 -20.63
CA ILE A 526 13.95 -9.03 -20.86
C ILE A 526 15.33 -9.37 -20.33
N ALA A 527 16.34 -8.57 -20.66
CA ALA A 527 17.70 -8.74 -20.15
C ALA A 527 17.76 -8.67 -18.61
N PHE A 528 17.04 -7.72 -18.00
CA PHE A 528 16.90 -7.63 -16.54
C PHE A 528 16.30 -8.90 -15.93
N LEU A 529 15.20 -9.41 -16.49
CA LEU A 529 14.55 -10.62 -15.99
C LEU A 529 15.44 -11.86 -16.18
N GLU A 530 16.17 -11.94 -17.29
CA GLU A 530 17.11 -13.01 -17.56
C GLU A 530 18.24 -13.00 -16.54
N THR A 531 18.89 -11.84 -16.34
CA THR A 531 19.96 -11.66 -15.36
C THR A 531 19.48 -11.94 -13.95
N SER A 532 18.32 -11.42 -13.53
CA SER A 532 17.75 -11.70 -12.21
C SER A 532 17.52 -13.20 -12.01
N THR A 533 16.96 -13.89 -13.02
CA THR A 533 16.68 -15.34 -12.92
C THR A 533 17.98 -16.14 -12.85
N ARG A 534 18.99 -15.81 -13.66
CA ARG A 534 20.26 -16.55 -13.70
C ARG A 534 21.10 -16.32 -12.45
N CYS A 535 21.32 -15.06 -12.08
CA CYS A 535 22.27 -14.71 -11.03
C CYS A 535 21.65 -14.79 -9.63
N LEU A 536 20.41 -14.34 -9.44
CA LEU A 536 19.80 -14.30 -8.10
C LEU A 536 19.07 -15.60 -7.76
N GLU A 537 18.29 -16.15 -8.69
CA GLU A 537 17.46 -17.33 -8.42
C GLU A 537 18.23 -18.64 -8.65
N LEU A 538 18.90 -18.78 -9.81
CA LEU A 538 19.70 -19.96 -10.16
C LEU A 538 21.15 -19.90 -9.65
N LYS A 539 21.56 -18.79 -9.03
CA LYS A 539 22.90 -18.60 -8.44
C LYS A 539 24.06 -18.89 -9.41
N GLN A 540 23.89 -18.56 -10.69
CA GLN A 540 24.96 -18.61 -11.69
C GLN A 540 25.93 -17.44 -11.50
N ASP A 541 27.12 -17.53 -12.13
CA ASP A 541 28.17 -16.50 -12.05
C ASP A 541 27.65 -15.10 -12.42
N TYR A 542 27.96 -14.10 -11.59
CA TYR A 542 27.53 -12.70 -11.74
C TYR A 542 28.06 -12.07 -13.03
N ASN A 543 29.20 -12.52 -13.55
CA ASN A 543 29.76 -12.06 -14.82
C ASN A 543 28.83 -12.33 -16.01
N ILE A 544 28.01 -13.38 -15.94
CA ILE A 544 26.98 -13.65 -16.96
C ILE A 544 25.95 -12.50 -16.96
N GLY A 545 25.52 -12.08 -15.77
CA GLY A 545 24.55 -10.99 -15.60
C GLY A 545 25.05 -9.66 -16.15
N LEU A 546 26.33 -9.33 -15.89
CA LEU A 546 26.97 -8.14 -16.47
C LEU A 546 27.00 -8.20 -17.99
N LYS A 547 27.45 -9.32 -18.59
CA LYS A 547 27.50 -9.50 -20.05
C LYS A 547 26.13 -9.36 -20.72
N ILE A 548 25.07 -9.79 -20.05
CA ILE A 548 23.69 -9.69 -20.55
C ILE A 548 23.20 -8.23 -20.52
N LEU A 549 23.46 -7.49 -19.44
CA LEU A 549 22.94 -6.14 -19.23
C LEU A 549 23.77 -5.03 -19.89
N GLU A 550 25.09 -5.17 -19.89
CA GLU A 550 26.05 -4.16 -20.33
C GLU A 550 25.74 -3.57 -21.73
N PRO A 551 25.38 -4.37 -22.76
CA PRO A 551 25.05 -3.83 -24.09
C PRO A 551 23.83 -2.90 -24.11
N TYR A 552 22.89 -3.09 -23.18
CA TYR A 552 21.66 -2.30 -23.11
C TYR A 552 21.81 -1.05 -22.24
N ILE A 553 22.74 -1.10 -21.27
CA ILE A 553 23.00 0.00 -20.33
C ILE A 553 24.01 0.99 -20.90
N ARG A 554 25.12 0.52 -21.49
CA ARG A 554 26.16 1.39 -22.06
C ARG A 554 25.72 2.09 -23.36
N ALA A 555 24.78 1.49 -24.10
CA ALA A 555 24.28 2.04 -25.35
C ALA A 555 23.21 3.13 -25.20
N LYS A 556 22.74 3.44 -23.97
CA LYS A 556 21.59 4.33 -23.75
C LYS A 556 21.77 5.24 -22.54
N ASP A 557 21.38 6.50 -22.69
CA ASP A 557 21.44 7.50 -21.63
C ASP A 557 20.43 7.32 -20.49
N LEU A 558 19.45 6.42 -20.63
CA LEU A 558 18.38 6.25 -19.64
C LEU A 558 18.08 4.78 -19.38
N THR A 559 18.33 4.37 -18.14
CA THR A 559 18.02 3.03 -17.63
C THR A 559 17.07 3.16 -16.44
N GLU A 560 16.09 2.26 -16.40
CA GLU A 560 15.07 2.28 -15.36
C GLU A 560 15.71 2.05 -13.97
N PRO A 561 15.24 2.74 -12.92
CA PRO A 561 15.83 2.66 -11.57
C PRO A 561 16.04 1.23 -11.05
N ARG A 562 15.05 0.34 -11.20
CA ARG A 562 15.16 -1.07 -10.78
C ARG A 562 16.19 -1.89 -11.56
N ILE A 563 16.43 -1.54 -12.82
CA ILE A 563 17.42 -2.23 -13.66
C ILE A 563 18.82 -1.74 -13.30
N LEU A 564 18.94 -0.43 -13.04
CA LEU A 564 20.14 0.19 -12.48
C LEU A 564 20.50 -0.40 -11.11
N GLU A 565 19.53 -0.59 -10.22
CA GLU A 565 19.73 -1.23 -8.92
C GLU A 565 20.40 -2.60 -9.07
N LEU A 566 19.87 -3.47 -9.93
CA LEU A 566 20.47 -4.78 -10.18
C LEU A 566 21.86 -4.68 -10.81
N TYR A 567 22.03 -3.84 -11.83
CA TYR A 567 23.32 -3.74 -12.53
C TYR A 567 24.42 -3.15 -11.64
N THR A 568 24.12 -2.10 -10.88
CA THR A 568 25.06 -1.49 -9.93
C THR A 568 25.42 -2.46 -8.81
N HIS A 569 24.45 -3.24 -8.31
CA HIS A 569 24.74 -4.33 -7.38
C HIS A 569 25.72 -5.36 -7.96
N LEU A 570 25.53 -5.79 -9.21
CA LEU A 570 26.45 -6.72 -9.88
C LEU A 570 27.84 -6.10 -10.10
N LEU A 571 27.94 -4.81 -10.43
CA LEU A 571 29.22 -4.10 -10.55
C LEU A 571 29.96 -4.06 -9.20
N ILE A 572 29.24 -3.80 -8.10
CA ILE A 572 29.80 -3.78 -6.75
C ILE A 572 30.33 -5.18 -6.38
N LEU A 573 29.59 -6.25 -6.69
CA LEU A 573 30.04 -7.62 -6.45
C LEU A 573 31.32 -7.97 -7.24
N GLU A 574 31.45 -7.46 -8.47
CA GLU A 574 32.66 -7.60 -9.31
C GLU A 574 33.73 -6.52 -9.02
N LYS A 575 33.58 -5.77 -7.92
CA LYS A 575 34.53 -4.75 -7.45
C LYS A 575 34.76 -3.57 -8.43
N LYS A 576 33.81 -3.31 -9.33
CA LYS A 576 33.83 -2.18 -10.28
C LYS A 576 33.16 -0.94 -9.69
N TYR A 577 33.72 -0.40 -8.61
CA TYR A 577 33.08 0.65 -7.79
C TYR A 577 32.95 2.00 -8.51
N ASP A 578 33.97 2.43 -9.25
CA ASP A 578 33.96 3.72 -9.94
C ASP A 578 32.87 3.77 -11.01
N GLU A 579 32.73 2.71 -11.80
CA GLU A 579 31.68 2.56 -12.82
C GLU A 579 30.29 2.57 -12.17
N ALA A 580 30.13 1.88 -11.02
CA ALA A 580 28.87 1.88 -10.28
C ALA A 580 28.51 3.28 -9.77
N LYS A 581 29.48 4.03 -9.23
CA LYS A 581 29.27 5.38 -8.70
C LYS A 581 28.90 6.37 -9.80
N GLU A 582 29.64 6.40 -10.92
CA GLU A 582 29.35 7.29 -12.05
C GLU A 582 27.91 7.08 -12.55
N LEU A 583 27.52 5.82 -12.68
CA LEU A 583 26.18 5.45 -13.13
C LEU A 583 25.09 5.88 -12.13
N LEU A 584 25.32 5.70 -10.82
CA LEU A 584 24.38 6.12 -9.78
C LEU A 584 24.25 7.65 -9.69
N LEU A 585 25.34 8.40 -9.87
CA LEU A 585 25.30 9.87 -9.91
C LEU A 585 24.51 10.36 -11.12
N LYS A 586 24.72 9.76 -12.29
CA LYS A 586 23.91 10.03 -13.49
C LYS A 586 22.44 9.70 -13.23
N ALA A 587 22.16 8.54 -12.64
CA ALA A 587 20.80 8.11 -12.30
C ALA A 587 20.11 9.07 -11.32
N ASN A 588 20.81 9.57 -10.31
CA ASN A 588 20.26 10.52 -9.33
C ASN A 588 19.93 11.87 -9.96
N SER A 589 20.59 12.26 -11.06
CA SER A 589 20.22 13.49 -11.79
C SER A 589 18.90 13.36 -12.55
N ILE A 590 18.56 12.14 -12.99
CA ILE A 590 17.33 11.82 -13.73
C ILE A 590 16.18 11.48 -12.77
N TYR A 591 16.48 10.69 -11.73
CA TYR A 591 15.54 10.19 -10.73
C TYR A 591 15.96 10.67 -9.34
N PRO A 592 15.76 11.96 -9.03
CA PRO A 592 16.31 12.56 -7.84
C PRO A 592 15.67 12.02 -6.57
N ASN A 593 16.53 11.67 -5.61
CA ASN A 593 16.14 11.23 -4.27
C ASN A 593 15.29 9.95 -4.30
N LEU A 594 15.72 8.92 -5.04
CA LEU A 594 15.18 7.58 -4.84
C LEU A 594 15.93 6.89 -3.69
N PRO A 595 15.23 6.16 -2.78
CA PRO A 595 15.87 5.56 -1.61
C PRO A 595 17.04 4.67 -2.00
N PHE A 596 16.85 3.73 -2.92
CA PHE A 596 17.89 2.78 -3.30
C PHE A 596 19.11 3.45 -3.94
N ILE A 597 18.95 4.55 -4.70
CA ILE A 597 20.07 5.28 -5.29
C ILE A 597 20.90 5.93 -4.18
N LEU A 598 20.22 6.61 -3.25
CA LEU A 598 20.88 7.27 -2.14
C LEU A 598 21.55 6.28 -1.19
N THR A 599 20.92 5.13 -0.89
CA THR A 599 21.53 4.09 -0.05
C THR A 599 22.71 3.43 -0.76
N SER A 600 22.64 3.20 -2.08
CA SER A 600 23.77 2.64 -2.84
C SER A 600 24.95 3.62 -2.92
N LEU A 601 24.68 4.92 -3.13
CA LEU A 601 25.71 5.97 -3.08
C LEU A 601 26.32 6.10 -1.68
N PHE A 602 25.50 5.99 -0.63
CA PHE A 602 25.98 5.92 0.75
C PHE A 602 26.93 4.73 0.95
N GLU A 603 26.53 3.52 0.52
CA GLU A 603 27.36 2.33 0.67
C GLU A 603 28.70 2.46 -0.07
N LEU A 604 28.67 3.01 -1.30
CA LEU A 604 29.87 3.31 -2.07
C LEU A 604 30.80 4.28 -1.33
N SER A 605 30.29 5.44 -0.92
CA SER A 605 31.11 6.46 -0.26
C SER A 605 31.60 6.03 1.11
N SER A 606 30.78 5.33 1.90
CA SER A 606 31.15 4.89 3.26
C SER A 606 32.14 3.72 3.24
N LYS A 607 31.81 2.62 2.54
CA LYS A 607 32.59 1.38 2.63
C LYS A 607 33.81 1.36 1.72
N TYR A 608 33.74 2.01 0.56
CA TYR A 608 34.78 1.87 -0.47
C TYR A 608 35.63 3.12 -0.62
N GLU A 609 35.02 4.31 -0.63
CA GLU A 609 35.78 5.57 -0.76
C GLU A 609 36.26 6.12 0.59
N ARG A 610 35.64 5.68 1.69
CA ARG A 610 35.86 6.20 3.05
C ARG A 610 35.59 7.72 3.13
N ASP A 611 34.69 8.23 2.31
CA ASP A 611 34.22 9.62 2.31
C ASP A 611 32.98 9.73 3.21
N ASN A 612 33.22 9.98 4.50
CA ASN A 612 32.17 10.12 5.50
C ASN A 612 31.27 11.34 5.25
N VAL A 613 31.78 12.41 4.62
CA VAL A 613 31.02 13.64 4.37
C VAL A 613 29.97 13.40 3.29
N SER A 614 30.37 12.76 2.18
CA SER A 614 29.41 12.38 1.13
C SER A 614 28.43 11.32 1.63
N ALA A 615 28.90 10.32 2.38
CA ALA A 615 28.07 9.27 2.96
C ALA A 615 26.96 9.86 3.86
N GLU A 616 27.32 10.75 4.79
CA GLU A 616 26.36 11.44 5.66
C GLU A 616 25.36 12.29 4.86
N LYS A 617 25.85 13.02 3.85
CA LYS A 617 24.99 13.83 2.97
C LYS A 617 23.93 12.98 2.28
N TYR A 618 24.28 11.80 1.76
CA TYR A 618 23.31 10.91 1.10
C TYR A 618 22.28 10.35 2.09
N LEU A 619 22.69 9.94 3.29
CA LEU A 619 21.77 9.47 4.33
C LEU A 619 20.80 10.56 4.79
N LEU A 620 21.29 11.76 5.09
CA LEU A 620 20.45 12.88 5.51
C LEU A 620 19.48 13.30 4.40
N THR A 621 19.92 13.22 3.14
CA THR A 621 19.03 13.44 1.99
C THR A 621 17.96 12.36 1.91
N ALA A 622 18.31 11.09 2.10
CA ALA A 622 17.34 9.99 2.09
C ALA A 622 16.30 10.15 3.20
N LEU A 623 16.73 10.46 4.43
CA LEU A 623 15.84 10.69 5.58
C LEU A 623 14.92 11.90 5.40
N LYS A 624 15.38 12.95 4.72
CA LYS A 624 14.54 14.13 4.42
C LYS A 624 13.31 13.75 3.59
N TYR A 625 13.45 12.81 2.65
CA TYR A 625 12.35 12.38 1.78
C TYR A 625 11.64 11.13 2.27
N TYR A 626 12.34 10.20 2.93
CA TYR A 626 11.78 8.93 3.40
C TYR A 626 12.14 8.69 4.87
N PRO A 627 11.60 9.51 5.79
CA PRO A 627 11.94 9.43 7.20
C PRO A 627 11.53 8.10 7.86
N TYR A 628 10.59 7.38 7.26
CA TYR A 628 10.12 6.06 7.70
C TYR A 628 10.84 4.89 7.01
N ASP A 629 11.78 5.13 6.09
CA ASP A 629 12.42 4.03 5.37
C ASP A 629 13.34 3.23 6.29
N THR A 630 13.05 1.93 6.43
CA THR A 630 13.71 1.07 7.41
C THR A 630 15.18 0.82 7.08
N PRO A 631 15.56 0.49 5.82
CA PRO A 631 16.97 0.41 5.43
C PRO A 631 17.73 1.71 5.66
N THR A 632 17.15 2.87 5.30
CA THR A 632 17.79 4.17 5.52
C THR A 632 18.03 4.45 7.02
N LEU A 633 17.05 4.18 7.88
CA LEU A 633 17.21 4.35 9.34
C LEU A 633 18.28 3.43 9.91
N LEU A 634 18.33 2.17 9.48
CA LEU A 634 19.35 1.22 9.93
C LEU A 634 20.75 1.64 9.47
N ASN A 635 20.91 2.02 8.21
CA ASN A 635 22.18 2.50 7.67
C ASN A 635 22.64 3.77 8.40
N THR A 636 21.71 4.66 8.76
CA THR A 636 22.03 5.86 9.53
C THR A 636 22.47 5.54 10.97
N LEU A 637 21.78 4.60 11.63
CA LEU A 637 22.17 4.11 12.95
C LEU A 637 23.59 3.54 12.92
N ASN A 638 23.85 2.61 12.00
CA ASN A 638 25.15 1.95 11.87
C ASN A 638 26.25 2.97 11.56
N PHE A 639 25.99 3.92 10.66
CA PHE A 639 26.96 4.96 10.31
C PHE A 639 27.39 5.79 11.53
N TYR A 640 26.46 6.29 12.34
CA TYR A 640 26.83 7.08 13.52
C TYR A 640 27.44 6.26 14.65
N GLN A 641 27.13 4.96 14.73
CA GLN A 641 27.85 4.03 15.60
C GLN A 641 29.33 3.93 15.19
N GLU A 642 29.61 3.74 13.90
CA GLU A 642 30.98 3.67 13.38
C GLU A 642 31.74 4.99 13.58
N GLN A 643 31.06 6.14 13.51
CA GLN A 643 31.65 7.45 13.82
C GLN A 643 31.83 7.74 15.32
N ASN A 644 31.45 6.81 16.22
CA ASN A 644 31.45 7.02 17.66
C ASN A 644 30.71 8.29 18.10
N ASN A 645 29.56 8.60 17.48
CA ASN A 645 28.73 9.75 17.86
C ASN A 645 27.55 9.30 18.75
N PRO A 646 27.70 9.27 20.09
CA PRO A 646 26.71 8.65 20.98
C PRO A 646 25.35 9.35 20.92
N SER A 647 25.31 10.68 20.79
CA SER A 647 24.06 11.44 20.74
C SER A 647 23.23 11.07 19.51
N LEU A 648 23.86 11.03 18.33
CA LEU A 648 23.15 10.64 17.10
C LEU A 648 22.84 9.15 17.05
N THR A 649 23.73 8.29 17.56
CA THR A 649 23.43 6.86 17.73
C THR A 649 22.19 6.64 18.58
N ALA A 650 22.08 7.30 19.75
CA ALA A 650 20.91 7.16 20.61
C ALA A 650 19.62 7.61 19.90
N LYS A 651 19.68 8.76 19.22
CA LYS A 651 18.56 9.28 18.44
C LYS A 651 18.09 8.30 17.36
N TYR A 652 19.00 7.79 16.53
CA TYR A 652 18.62 6.90 15.43
C TYR A 652 18.30 5.48 15.88
N ALA A 653 18.89 5.00 16.99
CA ALA A 653 18.49 3.75 17.63
C ALA A 653 17.04 3.83 18.13
N TYR A 654 16.68 4.96 18.77
CA TYR A 654 15.31 5.21 19.19
C TYR A 654 14.35 5.30 17.99
N LEU A 655 14.68 6.04 16.93
CA LEU A 655 13.82 6.16 15.74
C LEU A 655 13.68 4.81 15.03
N TYR A 656 14.76 4.04 14.88
CA TYR A 656 14.72 2.71 14.31
C TYR A 656 13.85 1.77 15.16
N GLY A 657 13.96 1.81 16.49
CA GLY A 657 13.08 1.11 17.42
C GLY A 657 11.62 1.52 17.27
N LEU A 658 11.34 2.82 17.14
CA LEU A 658 9.99 3.36 16.90
C LEU A 658 9.38 2.88 15.58
N ARG A 659 10.22 2.68 14.56
CA ARG A 659 9.79 2.23 13.24
C ARG A 659 9.56 0.72 13.15
N THR A 660 10.38 -0.07 13.84
CA THR A 660 10.43 -1.54 13.70
C THR A 660 9.84 -2.29 14.88
N GLY A 661 9.71 -1.64 16.04
CA GLY A 661 9.42 -2.29 17.30
C GLY A 661 10.62 -3.05 17.90
N SER A 662 11.84 -2.84 17.40
CA SER A 662 13.05 -3.52 17.93
C SER A 662 13.32 -3.10 19.37
N LYS A 663 13.30 -4.09 20.26
CA LYS A 663 13.61 -3.91 21.69
C LYS A 663 15.09 -3.63 21.89
N GLU A 664 15.94 -4.25 21.08
CA GLU A 664 17.39 -4.10 21.07
C GLU A 664 17.78 -2.66 20.74
N ALA A 665 17.13 -2.07 19.73
CA ALA A 665 17.35 -0.68 19.36
C ALA A 665 16.95 0.30 20.49
N TYR A 666 15.84 0.04 21.17
CA TYR A 666 15.43 0.83 22.35
C TYR A 666 16.39 0.66 23.54
N LYS A 667 16.89 -0.56 23.80
CA LYS A 667 17.89 -0.81 24.85
C LYS A 667 19.21 -0.10 24.55
N LEU A 668 19.65 -0.14 23.30
CA LEU A 668 20.82 0.60 22.84
C LEU A 668 20.66 2.11 23.09
N ALA A 669 19.55 2.70 22.64
CA ALA A 669 19.25 4.11 22.88
C ALA A 669 19.27 4.45 24.37
N LEU A 670 18.58 3.65 25.19
CA LEU A 670 18.52 3.85 26.64
C LEU A 670 19.89 3.78 27.30
N SER A 671 20.71 2.80 26.91
CA SER A 671 22.06 2.63 27.47
C SER A 671 22.94 3.85 27.20
N ILE A 672 22.84 4.44 25.99
CA ILE A 672 23.61 5.61 25.60
C ILE A 672 23.08 6.86 26.29
N ASP A 673 21.77 7.06 26.33
CA ASP A 673 21.16 8.21 27.03
C ASP A 673 21.49 8.20 28.53
N LEU A 674 21.54 7.03 29.16
CA LEU A 674 21.99 6.91 30.55
C LEU A 674 23.47 7.27 30.70
N ASN A 675 24.33 6.94 29.74
CA ASN A 675 25.74 7.32 29.77
C ASN A 675 25.94 8.83 29.53
N LEU A 676 25.08 9.46 28.74
CA LEU A 676 25.10 10.91 28.45
C LEU A 676 24.35 11.76 29.48
N ASP A 677 23.78 11.15 30.53
CA ASP A 677 22.91 11.82 31.51
C ASP A 677 21.65 12.51 30.90
N ASN A 678 21.18 12.01 29.75
CA ASN A 678 19.93 12.44 29.11
C ASN A 678 18.71 11.81 29.81
N LEU A 679 18.49 12.16 31.08
CA LEU A 679 17.48 11.52 31.94
C LEU A 679 16.03 11.69 31.44
N LYS A 680 15.75 12.71 30.63
CA LYS A 680 14.42 12.94 30.06
C LYS A 680 14.04 11.86 29.04
N ASP A 681 14.91 11.59 28.09
CA ASP A 681 14.68 10.60 27.03
C ASP A 681 14.79 9.18 27.60
N ALA A 682 15.75 8.96 28.51
CA ALA A 682 15.88 7.71 29.26
C ALA A 682 14.59 7.35 30.02
N LYS A 683 13.93 8.33 30.67
CA LYS A 683 12.65 8.09 31.37
C LYS A 683 11.57 7.55 30.44
N SER A 684 11.43 8.16 29.26
CA SER A 684 10.44 7.75 28.26
C SER A 684 10.71 6.31 27.79
N LEU A 685 11.97 6.01 27.49
CA LEU A 685 12.42 4.70 27.04
C LEU A 685 12.21 3.61 28.09
N VAL A 686 12.50 3.88 29.36
CA VAL A 686 12.25 2.94 30.48
C VAL A 686 10.76 2.58 30.55
N GLY A 687 9.87 3.57 30.52
CA GLY A 687 8.44 3.33 30.55
C GLY A 687 7.93 2.57 29.33
N LYS A 688 8.55 2.73 28.16
CA LYS A 688 8.22 1.98 26.95
C LYS A 688 8.72 0.53 27.04
N LEU A 689 9.99 0.32 27.35
CA LEU A 689 10.59 -1.01 27.46
C LEU A 689 9.91 -1.87 28.53
N LEU A 690 9.58 -1.30 29.70
CA LEU A 690 8.85 -2.03 30.75
C LEU A 690 7.43 -2.44 30.32
N ARG A 691 6.79 -1.73 29.39
CA ARG A 691 5.49 -2.13 28.83
C ARG A 691 5.64 -3.22 27.76
N LEU A 692 6.67 -3.13 26.93
CA LEU A 692 6.95 -4.09 25.86
C LEU A 692 7.54 -5.41 26.37
N ASP A 693 8.27 -5.36 27.48
CA ASP A 693 9.00 -6.50 28.02
C ASP A 693 9.24 -6.40 29.54
N PRO A 694 8.16 -6.49 30.35
CA PRO A 694 8.22 -6.26 31.80
C PRO A 694 9.12 -7.25 32.55
N ASN A 695 9.30 -8.45 32.00
CA ASN A 695 10.01 -9.56 32.64
C ASN A 695 11.37 -9.86 31.98
N ASN A 696 11.89 -8.96 31.15
CA ASN A 696 13.22 -9.14 30.57
C ASN A 696 14.31 -8.63 31.53
N PRO A 697 15.28 -9.46 31.93
CA PRO A 697 16.32 -9.07 32.91
C PRO A 697 17.11 -7.83 32.50
N GLU A 698 17.43 -7.70 31.21
CA GLU A 698 18.19 -6.58 30.68
C GLU A 698 17.35 -5.28 30.65
N THR A 699 16.07 -5.37 30.31
CA THR A 699 15.14 -4.23 30.44
C THR A 699 15.06 -3.75 31.89
N LEU A 700 14.88 -4.67 32.84
CA LEU A 700 14.83 -4.36 34.27
C LEU A 700 16.14 -3.76 34.77
N TYR A 701 17.28 -4.22 34.24
CA TYR A 701 18.61 -3.71 34.54
C TYR A 701 18.81 -2.26 34.07
N PHE A 702 18.46 -1.95 32.82
CA PHE A 702 18.58 -0.58 32.35
C PHE A 702 17.57 0.36 33.06
N ALA A 703 16.37 -0.13 33.36
CA ALA A 703 15.42 0.59 34.18
C ALA A 703 15.95 0.87 35.60
N SER A 704 16.62 -0.10 36.23
CA SER A 704 17.20 0.10 37.55
C SER A 704 18.34 1.11 37.54
N LYS A 705 19.19 1.11 36.50
CA LYS A 705 20.22 2.13 36.27
C LYS A 705 19.62 3.53 36.18
N TYR A 706 18.50 3.68 35.47
CA TYR A 706 17.76 4.95 35.42
C TYR A 706 17.31 5.39 36.83
N TYR A 707 16.62 4.52 37.57
CA TYR A 707 16.13 4.86 38.92
C TYR A 707 17.26 5.16 39.90
N TYR A 708 18.41 4.49 39.75
CA TYR A 708 19.62 4.80 40.50
C TYR A 708 20.09 6.25 40.23
N LYS A 709 20.15 6.66 38.94
CA LYS A 709 20.55 8.03 38.56
C LYS A 709 19.59 9.10 39.06
N VAL A 710 18.28 8.84 39.08
CA VAL A 710 17.29 9.76 39.67
C VAL A 710 17.15 9.65 41.19
N LYS A 711 18.04 8.89 41.86
CA LYS A 711 18.10 8.70 43.32
C LYS A 711 16.87 8.00 43.93
N ASP A 712 16.11 7.26 43.13
CA ASP A 712 15.04 6.37 43.61
C ASP A 712 15.60 4.96 43.84
N PHE A 713 16.41 4.84 44.90
CA PHE A 713 17.16 3.61 45.17
C PHE A 713 16.25 2.42 45.49
N GLN A 714 15.07 2.66 46.08
CA GLN A 714 14.13 1.59 46.43
C GLN A 714 13.53 0.93 45.18
N ARG A 715 13.13 1.72 44.18
CA ARG A 715 12.67 1.16 42.90
C ARG A 715 13.81 0.49 42.15
N SER A 716 14.99 1.10 42.13
CA SER A 716 16.19 0.50 41.51
C SER A 716 16.50 -0.88 42.10
N LEU A 717 16.49 -0.99 43.44
CA LEU A 717 16.73 -2.24 44.15
C LEU A 717 15.68 -3.30 43.82
N THR A 718 14.40 -2.91 43.78
CA THR A 718 13.29 -3.82 43.46
C THR A 718 13.45 -4.41 42.05
N LEU A 719 13.75 -3.57 41.06
CA LEU A 719 13.95 -4.00 39.68
C LEU A 719 15.18 -4.91 39.53
N LEU A 720 16.29 -4.61 40.22
CA LEU A 720 17.48 -5.47 40.22
C LEU A 720 17.22 -6.83 40.89
N LYS A 721 16.47 -6.87 41.99
CA LYS A 721 16.07 -8.13 42.64
C LYS A 721 15.24 -8.99 41.70
N ASN A 722 14.30 -8.39 40.96
CA ASN A 722 13.49 -9.08 39.96
C ASN A 722 14.32 -9.56 38.76
N ALA A 723 15.21 -8.73 38.23
CA ALA A 723 16.10 -9.12 37.14
C ALA A 723 16.98 -10.31 37.53
N TYR A 724 17.56 -10.26 38.74
CA TYR A 724 18.44 -11.30 39.27
C TYR A 724 17.69 -12.61 39.54
N SER A 725 16.45 -12.58 40.05
CA SER A 725 15.67 -13.80 40.27
C SER A 725 15.35 -14.52 38.96
N ILE A 726 15.03 -13.78 37.89
CA ILE A 726 14.77 -14.35 36.57
C ILE A 726 16.04 -15.00 35.99
N ILE A 727 17.18 -14.33 36.09
CA ILE A 727 18.48 -14.87 35.67
C ILE A 727 18.82 -16.16 36.41
N LYS A 728 18.65 -16.17 37.73
CA LYS A 728 18.93 -17.34 38.58
C LYS A 728 18.02 -18.52 38.22
N ASN A 729 16.74 -18.28 37.96
CA ASN A 729 15.80 -19.32 37.56
C ASN A 729 16.13 -19.90 36.18
N ASN A 730 16.66 -19.08 35.26
CA ASN A 730 16.99 -19.49 33.90
C ASN A 730 18.42 -20.04 33.74
N ASN A 731 19.22 -20.11 34.82
CA ASN A 731 20.65 -20.45 34.79
C ASN A 731 21.45 -19.65 33.74
N ASP A 732 21.13 -18.36 33.57
CA ASP A 732 21.79 -17.50 32.58
C ASP A 732 23.18 -17.08 33.08
N SER A 733 24.21 -17.43 32.31
CA SER A 733 25.62 -17.13 32.59
C SER A 733 26.20 -16.05 31.67
N SER A 734 25.36 -15.20 31.08
CA SER A 734 25.78 -14.10 30.20
C SER A 734 26.53 -12.98 30.95
N LEU A 735 27.26 -12.14 30.22
CA LEU A 735 27.89 -10.94 30.78
C LEU A 735 26.86 -10.02 31.45
N THR A 736 25.67 -9.92 30.88
CA THR A 736 24.55 -9.15 31.42
C THR A 736 24.09 -9.68 32.78
N ALA A 737 24.09 -11.01 32.96
CA ALA A 737 23.79 -11.63 34.24
C ALA A 737 24.81 -11.25 35.34
N PHE A 738 26.09 -11.22 34.98
CA PHE A 738 27.14 -10.72 35.88
C PHE A 738 26.91 -9.25 36.25
N ASP A 739 26.64 -8.40 35.26
CA ASP A 739 26.41 -6.97 35.42
C ASP A 739 25.22 -6.64 36.34
N ILE A 740 24.13 -7.41 36.23
CA ILE A 740 22.95 -7.30 37.08
C ILE A 740 23.27 -7.70 38.52
N ALA A 741 23.92 -8.85 38.70
CA ALA A 741 24.31 -9.35 40.02
C ALA A 741 25.29 -8.38 40.71
N TYR A 742 26.29 -7.89 39.97
CA TYR A 742 27.25 -6.91 40.45
C TYR A 742 26.57 -5.62 40.92
N SER A 743 25.67 -5.07 40.08
CA SER A 743 24.92 -3.84 40.39
C SER A 743 23.98 -4.00 41.59
N LEU A 744 23.42 -5.20 41.77
CA LEU A 744 22.59 -5.51 42.93
C LEU A 744 23.42 -5.57 44.23
N ILE A 745 24.63 -6.10 44.19
CA ILE A 745 25.53 -6.15 45.35
C ILE A 745 25.99 -4.75 45.71
N THR A 746 26.46 -3.96 44.74
CA THR A 746 26.93 -2.59 44.98
C THR A 746 25.83 -1.68 45.50
N LEU A 747 24.60 -1.80 44.99
CA LEU A 747 23.45 -1.05 45.50
C LEU A 747 23.10 -1.45 46.94
N ASN A 748 23.07 -2.74 47.27
CA ASN A 748 22.83 -3.18 48.66
C ASN A 748 23.90 -2.66 49.62
N LEU A 749 25.16 -2.61 49.19
CA LEU A 749 26.23 -2.01 49.98
C LEU A 749 26.03 -0.51 50.20
N SER A 750 25.65 0.23 49.15
CA SER A 750 25.38 1.66 49.26
C SER A 750 24.19 1.99 50.17
N LEU A 751 23.23 1.05 50.31
CA LEU A 751 22.07 1.15 51.19
C LEU A 751 22.30 0.61 52.61
N GLY A 752 23.49 0.09 52.93
CA GLY A 752 23.81 -0.45 54.26
C GLY A 752 23.42 -1.92 54.49
N ASN A 753 22.87 -2.61 53.49
CA ASN A 753 22.43 -4.01 53.57
C ASN A 753 23.61 -4.99 53.37
N LYS A 754 24.61 -4.92 54.25
CA LYS A 754 25.89 -5.63 54.10
C LYS A 754 25.75 -7.15 54.07
N GLU A 755 24.85 -7.73 54.88
CA GLU A 755 24.62 -9.18 54.92
C GLU A 755 24.08 -9.73 53.60
N GLU A 756 23.08 -9.05 53.01
CA GLU A 756 22.50 -9.44 51.73
C GLU A 756 23.53 -9.31 50.60
N ALA A 757 24.37 -8.26 50.65
CA ALA A 757 25.47 -8.07 49.70
C ALA A 757 26.51 -9.19 49.78
N ILE A 758 26.96 -9.58 50.98
CA ILE A 758 27.92 -10.67 51.18
C ILE A 758 27.35 -12.01 50.69
N SER A 759 26.08 -12.31 50.99
CA SER A 759 25.43 -13.54 50.55
C SER A 759 25.45 -13.66 49.03
N LYS A 760 25.05 -12.59 48.31
CA LYS A 760 25.02 -12.59 46.84
C LYS A 760 26.42 -12.53 46.23
N ALA A 761 27.37 -11.87 46.91
CA ALA A 761 28.76 -11.80 46.48
C ALA A 761 29.38 -13.21 46.36
N LYS A 762 29.07 -14.14 47.26
CA LYS A 762 29.59 -15.52 47.19
C LYS A 762 29.04 -16.31 45.99
N GLU A 763 27.87 -15.94 45.47
CA GLU A 763 27.20 -16.63 44.35
C GLU A 763 27.66 -16.13 42.96
N ILE A 764 28.21 -14.90 42.85
CA ILE A 764 28.50 -14.25 41.56
C ILE A 764 29.81 -14.74 40.89
N LEU A 765 30.71 -15.39 41.62
CA LEU A 765 32.00 -15.85 41.08
C LEU A 765 31.84 -16.76 39.86
N ASN A 766 30.80 -17.58 39.83
CA ASN A 766 30.51 -18.48 38.72
C ASN A 766 30.05 -17.73 37.46
N LEU A 767 29.40 -16.57 37.62
CA LEU A 767 28.94 -15.72 36.51
C LEU A 767 30.07 -14.93 35.84
N ALA A 768 31.17 -14.67 36.54
CA ALA A 768 32.33 -13.96 35.97
C ALA A 768 33.11 -14.79 34.93
N GLY A 769 32.98 -16.12 34.97
CA GLY A 769 33.65 -17.04 34.04
C GLY A 769 35.16 -16.79 33.96
N ASN A 770 35.65 -16.60 32.73
CA ASN A 770 37.04 -16.23 32.38
C ASN A 770 37.13 -14.79 31.80
N ASN A 771 36.16 -13.91 32.08
CA ASN A 771 36.22 -12.54 31.59
C ASN A 771 37.15 -11.68 32.48
N LEU A 772 38.19 -11.10 31.88
CA LEU A 772 39.21 -10.31 32.58
C LEU A 772 38.62 -9.10 33.32
N GLU A 773 37.70 -8.38 32.69
CA GLU A 773 37.09 -7.18 33.28
C GLU A 773 36.16 -7.54 34.46
N SER A 774 35.34 -8.57 34.29
CA SER A 774 34.45 -9.07 35.35
C SER A 774 35.24 -9.58 36.55
N LEU A 775 36.31 -10.36 36.32
CA LEU A 775 37.18 -10.87 37.40
C LEU A 775 37.92 -9.74 38.13
N SER A 776 38.34 -8.69 37.41
CA SER A 776 38.96 -7.51 38.00
C SER A 776 37.97 -6.74 38.90
N LYS A 777 36.79 -6.38 38.37
CA LYS A 777 35.72 -5.71 39.13
C LYS A 777 35.34 -6.49 40.40
N LEU A 778 35.25 -7.81 40.29
CA LEU A 778 34.84 -8.69 41.37
C LEU A 778 35.95 -8.88 42.42
N SER A 779 37.23 -8.84 42.04
CA SER A 779 38.34 -8.79 42.98
C SER A 779 38.28 -7.54 43.87
N TYR A 780 38.09 -6.36 43.27
CA TYR A 780 37.93 -5.11 44.02
C TYR A 780 36.70 -5.14 44.94
N LEU A 781 35.57 -5.66 44.45
CA LEU A 781 34.36 -5.82 45.25
C LEU A 781 34.59 -6.72 46.47
N TYR A 782 35.29 -7.84 46.31
CA TYR A 782 35.61 -8.73 47.43
C TYR A 782 36.55 -8.11 48.45
N GLN A 783 37.54 -7.32 48.01
CA GLN A 783 38.38 -6.55 48.92
C GLN A 783 37.55 -5.56 49.74
N ALA A 784 36.65 -4.82 49.08
CA ALA A 784 35.75 -3.88 49.76
C ALA A 784 34.80 -4.58 50.75
N LEU A 785 34.44 -5.84 50.50
CA LEU A 785 33.61 -6.67 51.37
C LEU A 785 34.38 -7.41 52.49
N GLY A 786 35.72 -7.39 52.48
CA GLY A 786 36.55 -8.16 53.40
C GLY A 786 36.61 -9.67 53.11
N LEU A 787 36.31 -10.09 51.87
CA LEU A 787 36.33 -11.48 51.42
C LEU A 787 37.67 -11.82 50.74
N THR A 788 38.76 -11.78 51.51
CA THR A 788 40.15 -11.92 51.02
C THR A 788 40.41 -13.21 50.24
N ASP A 789 39.84 -14.34 50.67
CA ASP A 789 40.03 -15.64 50.00
C ASP A 789 39.44 -15.64 48.59
N TYR A 790 38.27 -15.03 48.42
CA TYR A 790 37.61 -14.91 47.14
C TYR A 790 38.32 -13.89 46.22
N SER A 791 38.85 -12.79 46.77
CA SER A 791 39.68 -11.84 46.01
C SER A 791 40.95 -12.51 45.48
N ASN A 792 41.66 -13.28 46.33
CA ASN A 792 42.85 -14.03 45.92
C ASN A 792 42.53 -15.06 44.83
N LEU A 793 41.36 -15.70 44.90
CA LEU A 793 40.91 -16.65 43.87
C LEU A 793 40.69 -15.96 42.51
N CYS A 794 40.14 -14.75 42.49
CA CYS A 794 39.99 -13.95 41.27
C CYS A 794 41.34 -13.51 40.69
N ILE A 795 42.26 -13.04 41.53
CA ILE A 795 43.62 -12.68 41.11
C ILE A 795 44.33 -13.89 40.51
N LYS A 796 44.19 -15.07 41.12
CA LYS A 796 44.77 -16.32 40.60
C LYS A 796 44.16 -16.74 39.26
N LYS A 797 42.86 -16.49 39.04
CA LYS A 797 42.23 -16.70 37.72
C LYS A 797 42.73 -15.69 36.69
N LEU A 798 42.85 -14.41 37.06
CA LEU A 798 43.38 -13.35 36.19
C LEU A 798 44.82 -13.62 35.77
N GLN A 799 45.66 -14.15 36.65
CA GLN A 799 47.05 -14.51 36.34
C GLN A 799 47.18 -15.74 35.43
N LYS A 800 46.12 -16.57 35.31
CA LYS A 800 46.10 -17.77 34.46
C LYS A 800 45.59 -17.51 33.04
N LEU A 801 44.87 -16.40 32.85
CA LEU A 801 44.34 -15.93 31.57
C LEU A 801 45.34 -14.94 30.96
#